data_AF-F4IYI8-F1
#
_entry.id   AF-F4IYI8-F1
#
_cell.length_a   1.000
_cell.length_b   1.000
_cell.length_c   1.000
_cell.angle_alpha   90.00
_cell.angle_beta   90.00
_cell.angle_gamma   90.00
#
_symmetry.space_group_name_H-M   'P 1'
#
loop_
_entity.id
_entity.type
_entity.pdbx_description
1 polymer ?
#
loop_
_entity_poly.entity_id
_entity_poly.type
_entity_poly.pdbx_seq_one_letter_code
_entity_poly.pdbx_strand_id
1 'polypeptide(L)'
;MASMATGVSFSMTSGIGEGGYDVHRVATAARTTLKLNQKNSLSESTCMLLGMNKYRGSGAIRTVSKAVGYGQEMSKSLRVGLICGGPSAERGISLNSARSVLDHIQGDGINVSCYYIDPDLKAFAISSAQVYSNTPSDFDFKLESLAQGFSSLSELAEHLVSAVDIVFPVIHGRFGEDGGIQELLESHNIPFVGTGSRECFRAFDKYEASLELKELGFMTVPNYLVQGTGVDKSEIALWFTDNQLDLEMGKVVVKPAKAGSSIGVKVAFGVNDSIKKATELILEGIDDRVVVEVFIEDAYEFTAIVLDVGSGSVCHPVVLMPTEVQLQFHGIGDPKENAIFDYRRKYLPTQQVTYHTPPRFPIHVIKSIREEASLIFQKLGLRDFARIDGWYLAPNSNLSSPVSETLGGTKSGDIIFTDINLISGMEQTSFLFQQASKVGFSHSNILRTIVHRACSRFPHLDWYNYGYSQLLQGSTTLEVSEDPQKVFVIFGGDTSERQVSVMSGTNVWVNLQRYVDLNVTPCLLSPSLSNSLGASSNLDNREVWVLPYSVVLRHTAEEVLAACLEAVEPVRALFTSLLQKQVMEDLMDGFKNQSWFAGFDITDELPRKYSLKEWIKHAKEAQATVFIAVHGGIGEDGTLQGLLEDEGVSYTGPGVLASRTCMDKVMTSQALSNLSEFGIHTISKDVKRTEDIMHETFPNVWDELIKKLQCLTLCVKPAKDGCSTGVARLCSSEDLAVYVQALKDCIPRIPPNTLSKTHGMIEMPNPTPEFLIFEPFVETDEIIVSSKAKQQLSWKGRRRWVEMTVGVIGKRGSMHSLSPSLTVKESGDILSLEEKFQGGTGINLTPPPPTIMSKEALERCKQGIELIAETLGLEGFSRIDAFVHVETGEVLVIEVNTVPGMTPSTVLIQQALAEQPPMYPPQFFRTLLHLATQRVV
;
A
#
# COMPACT_ATOMS: atom_id res chain seq x y z
N MET A 1 10.46 -31.23 -16.93
CA MET A 1 10.67 -32.62 -17.40
C MET A 1 10.13 -33.58 -16.36
N ALA A 2 9.64 -34.72 -16.84
CA ALA A 2 8.68 -35.65 -16.25
C ALA A 2 8.87 -36.10 -14.78
N SER A 3 7.71 -36.22 -14.14
CA SER A 3 7.37 -37.01 -12.95
C SER A 3 7.93 -38.45 -12.98
N MET A 4 8.35 -38.94 -11.81
CA MET A 4 8.16 -40.35 -11.45
C MET A 4 7.75 -40.45 -9.97
N ALA A 5 6.52 -40.94 -9.79
CA ALA A 5 5.99 -41.46 -8.54
C ALA A 5 6.36 -42.94 -8.40
N THR A 6 6.71 -43.37 -7.19
CA THR A 6 6.58 -44.76 -6.74
C THR A 6 6.09 -44.74 -5.29
N GLY A 7 4.88 -45.26 -5.10
CA GLY A 7 4.34 -45.58 -3.78
C GLY A 7 4.75 -46.98 -3.35
N VAL A 8 4.79 -47.24 -2.04
CA VAL A 8 4.63 -48.58 -1.46
C VAL A 8 3.89 -48.45 -0.12
N SER A 9 3.09 -49.48 0.17
CA SER A 9 1.93 -49.60 1.03
C SER A 9 2.16 -49.84 2.53
N PHE A 10 1.07 -49.63 3.28
CA PHE A 10 0.73 -50.07 4.63
C PHE A 10 0.78 -51.60 4.88
N SER A 11 1.05 -51.98 6.15
CA SER A 11 0.61 -53.22 6.83
C SER A 11 1.11 -53.17 8.31
N MET A 12 0.25 -52.91 9.31
CA MET A 12 -0.53 -53.83 10.17
C MET A 12 0.20 -54.53 11.35
N THR A 13 -0.26 -54.17 12.56
CA THR A 13 -0.64 -55.01 13.74
C THR A 13 0.38 -55.80 14.60
N SER A 14 0.46 -55.35 15.87
CA SER A 14 0.32 -56.06 17.17
C SER A 14 1.17 -57.28 17.60
N GLY A 15 1.64 -57.24 18.86
CA GLY A 15 2.02 -58.42 19.71
C GLY A 15 3.27 -58.15 20.57
N ILE A 16 3.14 -57.71 21.84
CA ILE A 16 3.17 -58.47 23.13
C ILE A 16 4.51 -59.18 23.47
N GLY A 17 5.02 -58.90 24.68
CA GLY A 17 6.01 -59.68 25.45
C GLY A 17 6.85 -58.77 26.37
N GLU A 18 6.42 -58.47 27.60
CA GLU A 18 6.60 -59.21 28.87
C GLU A 18 8.03 -59.21 29.46
N GLY A 19 8.13 -58.88 30.76
CA GLY A 19 9.29 -59.17 31.61
C GLY A 19 9.50 -58.20 32.77
N GLY A 20 8.75 -58.35 33.87
CA GLY A 20 8.93 -57.60 35.12
C GLY A 20 9.76 -58.33 36.19
N TYR A 21 10.14 -57.62 37.26
CA TYR A 21 10.33 -58.04 38.67
C TYR A 21 10.86 -56.81 39.46
N ASP A 22 10.72 -56.61 40.78
CA ASP A 22 9.60 -56.58 41.74
C ASP A 22 10.19 -55.94 43.04
N VAL A 23 9.31 -55.52 43.98
CA VAL A 23 9.47 -55.38 45.45
C VAL A 23 9.80 -54.00 46.11
N HIS A 24 8.72 -53.39 46.67
CA HIS A 24 8.50 -52.73 48.01
C HIS A 24 9.64 -51.97 48.76
N ARG A 25 9.45 -50.83 49.47
CA ARG A 25 8.42 -50.47 50.49
C ARG A 25 8.58 -49.00 51.01
N VAL A 26 7.47 -48.24 51.04
CA VAL A 26 6.91 -47.28 52.05
C VAL A 26 7.73 -46.20 52.83
N ALA A 27 7.11 -44.98 52.86
CA ALA A 27 7.19 -43.79 53.76
C ALA A 27 8.35 -42.78 53.53
N THR A 28 8.17 -41.44 53.52
CA THR A 28 7.33 -40.54 54.34
C THR A 28 7.12 -39.18 53.63
N ALA A 29 6.10 -38.43 54.07
CA ALA A 29 5.51 -37.22 53.49
C ALA A 29 6.25 -35.88 53.71
N ALA A 30 5.99 -34.90 52.84
CA ALA A 30 5.74 -33.49 53.19
C ALA A 30 5.03 -32.76 52.03
N ARG A 31 3.79 -32.30 52.27
CA ARG A 31 3.02 -31.34 51.46
C ARG A 31 2.62 -30.21 52.39
N THR A 32 2.80 -28.96 51.97
CA THR A 32 2.31 -27.78 52.68
C THR A 32 1.24 -27.10 51.84
N THR A 33 0.08 -26.86 52.46
CA THR A 33 -1.11 -26.19 51.92
C THR A 33 -1.45 -25.03 52.83
N LEU A 34 -1.74 -23.85 52.29
CA LEU A 34 -2.40 -22.70 52.95
C LEU A 34 -3.03 -21.84 51.84
N LYS A 35 -4.20 -21.21 51.95
CA LYS A 35 -5.48 -21.42 52.65
C LYS A 35 -6.42 -20.37 52.02
N LEU A 36 -7.57 -20.78 51.48
CA LEU A 36 -8.67 -19.85 51.13
C LEU A 36 -9.40 -19.39 52.39
N ASN A 37 -9.94 -18.17 52.37
CA ASN A 37 -11.07 -17.77 53.21
C ASN A 37 -12.06 -16.92 52.40
N GLN A 38 -13.28 -17.44 52.29
CA GLN A 38 -14.52 -16.71 51.96
C GLN A 38 -15.36 -16.58 53.24
N LYS A 39 -16.11 -15.47 53.40
CA LYS A 39 -17.58 -15.46 53.63
C LYS A 39 -18.14 -14.05 53.97
N ASN A 40 -19.23 -13.71 53.26
CA ASN A 40 -20.53 -13.13 53.70
C ASN A 40 -20.56 -11.75 54.41
N SER A 41 -21.57 -10.87 54.34
CA SER A 41 -22.92 -10.80 53.72
C SER A 41 -23.52 -9.39 53.96
N LEU A 42 -24.50 -9.02 53.13
CA LEU A 42 -25.56 -7.97 53.19
C LEU A 42 -25.86 -7.25 54.53
N SER A 43 -26.12 -5.93 54.47
CA SER A 43 -27.37 -5.28 54.98
C SER A 43 -27.44 -3.76 54.71
N GLU A 44 -28.66 -3.28 54.42
CA GLU A 44 -29.08 -1.88 54.35
C GLU A 44 -29.15 -1.22 55.75
N SER A 45 -28.98 0.11 55.83
CA SER A 45 -29.91 1.06 56.52
C SER A 45 -29.22 2.30 57.14
N THR A 46 -29.71 3.47 56.71
CA THR A 46 -30.14 4.62 57.53
C THR A 46 -29.12 5.57 58.19
N CYS A 47 -29.26 6.82 57.75
CA CYS A 47 -28.85 8.11 58.31
C CYS A 47 -28.89 8.25 59.85
N MET A 48 -27.85 8.87 60.44
CA MET A 48 -28.01 9.92 61.46
C MET A 48 -26.70 10.68 61.72
N LEU A 49 -26.78 12.02 61.61
CA LEU A 49 -25.80 12.98 62.12
C LEU A 49 -25.74 12.94 63.66
N LEU A 50 -24.57 13.24 64.24
CA LEU A 50 -24.32 14.39 65.14
C LEU A 50 -22.95 14.27 65.85
N GLY A 51 -22.24 15.40 65.95
CA GLY A 51 -21.37 15.67 67.11
C GLY A 51 -19.88 15.90 66.85
N MET A 52 -19.52 17.01 66.22
CA MET A 52 -18.15 17.56 66.28
C MET A 52 -17.88 18.35 67.57
N ASN A 53 -16.65 18.26 68.10
CA ASN A 53 -15.86 19.35 68.70
C ASN A 53 -14.47 18.80 69.10
N LYS A 54 -13.33 19.49 69.03
CA LYS A 54 -12.83 20.71 68.35
C LYS A 54 -11.31 20.78 68.67
N TYR A 55 -10.56 21.57 67.88
CA TYR A 55 -9.24 22.23 68.11
C TYR A 55 -8.07 21.71 67.25
N ARG A 56 -7.21 22.53 66.61
CA ARG A 56 -7.21 23.93 66.11
C ARG A 56 -5.94 24.04 65.23
N GLY A 57 -5.97 24.73 64.07
CA GLY A 57 -4.75 25.04 63.32
C GLY A 57 -4.92 25.72 61.95
N SER A 58 -5.14 27.05 61.95
CA SER A 58 -4.73 28.08 60.96
C SER A 58 -4.80 27.84 59.44
N GLY A 59 -5.76 28.50 58.78
CA GLY A 59 -5.73 28.87 57.35
C GLY A 59 -6.88 29.82 56.99
N ALA A 60 -6.59 31.11 56.75
CA ALA A 60 -7.60 32.17 56.59
C ALA A 60 -8.08 32.35 55.13
N ILE A 61 -9.31 31.89 54.89
CA ILE A 61 -10.48 32.55 54.26
C ILE A 61 -10.30 33.27 52.90
N ARG A 62 -10.98 32.71 51.87
CA ARG A 62 -11.91 33.48 51.03
C ARG A 62 -13.10 32.62 50.59
N THR A 63 -14.24 33.30 50.51
CA THR A 63 -15.64 32.90 50.59
C THR A 63 -16.14 31.89 49.54
N VAL A 64 -17.04 30.99 49.98
CA VAL A 64 -17.74 29.96 49.20
C VAL A 64 -18.89 30.55 48.36
N SER A 65 -18.95 30.20 47.08
CA SER A 65 -20.21 30.11 46.32
C SER A 65 -20.23 28.78 45.56
N LYS A 66 -21.31 28.02 45.75
CA LYS A 66 -21.58 26.67 45.20
C LYS A 66 -21.17 26.51 43.73
N ALA A 67 -20.16 25.69 43.47
CA ALA A 67 -19.98 25.02 42.19
C ALA A 67 -20.57 23.61 42.31
N VAL A 68 -21.68 23.41 41.62
CA VAL A 68 -22.22 22.10 41.30
C VAL A 68 -21.15 21.35 40.50
N GLY A 69 -20.86 20.10 40.88
CA GLY A 69 -19.84 19.29 40.23
C GLY A 69 -20.16 19.06 38.76
N TYR A 70 -19.47 19.80 37.89
CA TYR A 70 -19.26 19.48 36.48
C TYR A 70 -17.75 19.61 36.27
N GLY A 71 -17.08 18.48 36.11
CA GLY A 71 -15.64 18.46 35.95
C GLY A 71 -15.01 17.16 36.41
N GLN A 72 -15.51 16.02 35.90
CA GLN A 72 -14.80 14.74 35.90
C GLN A 72 -15.51 13.65 35.05
N GLU A 73 -16.07 14.00 33.89
CA GLU A 73 -16.21 13.03 32.80
C GLU A 73 -15.12 13.35 31.79
N MET A 74 -13.93 12.80 32.00
CA MET A 74 -12.90 12.79 30.97
C MET A 74 -13.46 12.03 29.76
N SER A 75 -13.38 12.63 28.57
CA SER A 75 -13.94 12.10 27.33
C SER A 75 -13.51 10.65 27.09
N LYS A 76 -14.46 9.72 27.16
CA LYS A 76 -14.22 8.33 26.79
C LYS A 76 -13.85 8.30 25.30
N SER A 77 -12.68 7.75 24.95
CA SER A 77 -12.32 7.49 23.55
C SER A 77 -12.92 6.17 23.09
N LEU A 78 -13.38 6.09 21.84
CA LEU A 78 -13.83 4.85 21.21
C LEU A 78 -12.63 3.93 20.96
N ARG A 79 -12.67 2.71 21.48
CA ARG A 79 -11.61 1.71 21.27
C ARG A 79 -11.96 0.87 20.04
N VAL A 80 -11.18 0.98 18.98
CA VAL A 80 -11.40 0.26 17.72
C VAL A 80 -10.35 -0.85 17.58
N GLY A 81 -10.81 -2.09 17.38
CA GLY A 81 -9.94 -3.21 17.03
C GLY A 81 -9.80 -3.34 15.52
N LEU A 82 -8.63 -3.02 14.96
CA LEU A 82 -8.35 -3.18 13.54
C LEU A 82 -7.78 -4.58 13.27
N ILE A 83 -8.48 -5.40 12.51
CA ILE A 83 -8.05 -6.78 12.20
C ILE A 83 -7.67 -6.89 10.72
N CYS A 84 -6.43 -7.29 10.45
CA CYS A 84 -5.90 -7.49 9.10
C CYS A 84 -5.23 -8.87 8.94
N GLY A 85 -4.62 -9.12 7.78
CA GLY A 85 -4.08 -10.41 7.39
C GLY A 85 -5.08 -11.25 6.59
N GLY A 86 -5.15 -12.54 6.92
CA GLY A 86 -6.04 -13.55 6.34
C GLY A 86 -5.31 -14.65 5.55
N PRO A 87 -6.01 -15.74 5.21
CA PRO A 87 -5.48 -16.87 4.43
C PRO A 87 -5.42 -16.62 2.93
N SER A 88 -6.05 -15.55 2.43
CA SER A 88 -6.06 -15.23 1.00
C SER A 88 -4.69 -14.72 0.51
N ALA A 89 -4.42 -14.91 -0.78
CA ALA A 89 -3.32 -14.26 -1.48
C ALA A 89 -3.42 -12.71 -1.46
N GLU A 90 -4.59 -12.16 -1.12
CA GLU A 90 -4.89 -10.73 -0.99
C GLU A 90 -4.35 -10.09 0.30
N ARG A 91 -3.60 -10.85 1.10
CA ARG A 91 -3.03 -10.42 2.38
C ARG A 91 -2.20 -9.13 2.31
N GLY A 92 -1.51 -8.88 1.19
CA GLY A 92 -0.82 -7.61 0.96
C GLY A 92 -1.77 -6.40 0.90
N ILE A 93 -2.92 -6.55 0.25
CA ILE A 93 -3.97 -5.52 0.17
C ILE A 93 -4.58 -5.26 1.55
N SER A 94 -4.78 -6.33 2.33
CA SER A 94 -5.24 -6.27 3.72
C SER A 94 -4.30 -5.46 4.61
N LEU A 95 -2.99 -5.68 4.53
CA LEU A 95 -1.99 -4.90 5.27
C LEU A 95 -1.96 -3.42 4.85
N ASN A 96 -2.04 -3.13 3.54
CA ASN A 96 -2.08 -1.76 3.03
C ASN A 96 -3.37 -1.03 3.45
N SER A 97 -4.51 -1.72 3.42
CA SER A 97 -5.80 -1.19 3.90
C SER A 97 -5.74 -0.89 5.40
N ALA A 98 -5.17 -1.80 6.19
CA ALA A 98 -4.99 -1.60 7.63
C ALA A 98 -4.12 -0.38 7.94
N ARG A 99 -3.01 -0.20 7.21
CA ARG A 99 -2.15 0.98 7.35
C ARG A 99 -2.95 2.27 7.14
N SER A 100 -3.67 2.34 6.02
CA SER A 100 -4.48 3.51 5.67
C SER A 100 -5.60 3.77 6.69
N VAL A 101 -6.30 2.73 7.16
CA VAL A 101 -7.33 2.90 8.19
C VAL A 101 -6.73 3.44 9.48
N LEU A 102 -5.67 2.81 9.99
CA LEU A 102 -4.95 3.27 11.18
C LEU A 102 -4.51 4.73 11.04
N ASP A 103 -3.93 5.07 9.89
CA ASP A 103 -3.44 6.39 9.55
C ASP A 103 -4.53 7.48 9.63
N HIS A 104 -5.75 7.16 9.22
CA HIS A 104 -6.80 8.16 9.03
C HIS A 104 -7.85 8.22 10.15
N ILE A 105 -7.97 7.18 10.99
CA ILE A 105 -8.94 7.18 12.09
C ILE A 105 -8.32 7.41 13.47
N GLN A 106 -7.04 7.05 13.69
CA GLN A 106 -6.37 7.19 14.99
C GLN A 106 -6.32 8.66 15.43
N GLY A 107 -6.69 8.94 16.68
CA GLY A 107 -6.76 10.30 17.23
C GLY A 107 -8.19 10.83 17.31
N ASP A 108 -8.35 12.08 17.78
CA ASP A 108 -9.63 12.79 17.88
C ASP A 108 -10.78 12.00 18.52
N GLY A 109 -10.48 11.27 19.60
CA GLY A 109 -11.46 10.47 20.33
C GLY A 109 -11.57 9.00 19.87
N ILE A 110 -10.73 8.54 18.95
CA ILE A 110 -10.57 7.12 18.59
C ILE A 110 -9.18 6.63 19.03
N ASN A 111 -9.14 5.43 19.62
CA ASN A 111 -7.92 4.69 19.89
C ASN A 111 -7.96 3.32 19.21
N VAL A 112 -6.98 3.04 18.36
CA VAL A 112 -6.90 1.82 17.54
C VAL A 112 -5.91 0.83 18.14
N SER A 113 -6.36 -0.40 18.34
CA SER A 113 -5.53 -1.57 18.65
C SER A 113 -5.49 -2.49 17.43
N CYS A 114 -4.30 -2.97 17.04
CA CYS A 114 -4.12 -3.75 15.82
C CYS A 114 -4.00 -5.26 16.12
N TYR A 115 -4.61 -6.07 15.26
CA TYR A 115 -4.59 -7.52 15.32
C TYR A 115 -4.36 -8.11 13.93
N TYR A 116 -3.71 -9.26 13.89
CA TYR A 116 -3.37 -9.96 12.65
C TYR A 116 -3.81 -11.41 12.69
N ILE A 117 -4.26 -11.91 11.55
CA ILE A 117 -4.59 -13.32 11.33
C ILE A 117 -3.68 -13.85 10.23
N ASP A 118 -2.92 -14.90 10.53
CA ASP A 118 -1.98 -15.50 9.59
C ASP A 118 -2.68 -16.45 8.59
N PRO A 119 -1.95 -17.05 7.63
CA PRO A 119 -2.55 -17.95 6.65
C PRO A 119 -3.09 -19.26 7.22
N ASP A 120 -2.62 -19.65 8.40
CA ASP A 120 -3.10 -20.83 9.14
C ASP A 120 -4.26 -20.48 10.09
N LEU A 121 -4.80 -19.25 10.01
CA LEU A 121 -5.85 -18.71 10.88
C LEU A 121 -5.45 -18.60 12.36
N LYS A 122 -4.16 -18.47 12.65
CA LYS A 122 -3.68 -18.11 13.99
C LYS A 122 -3.74 -16.59 14.14
N ALA A 123 -4.20 -16.16 15.31
CA ALA A 123 -4.38 -14.75 15.63
C ALA A 123 -3.25 -14.21 16.50
N PHE A 124 -2.95 -12.92 16.33
CA PHE A 124 -1.90 -12.22 17.04
C PHE A 124 -2.32 -10.78 17.36
N ALA A 125 -1.99 -10.30 18.56
CA ALA A 125 -1.99 -8.86 18.85
C ALA A 125 -0.66 -8.26 18.37
N ILE A 126 -0.74 -7.15 17.64
CA ILE A 126 0.42 -6.50 17.02
C ILE A 126 0.48 -5.01 17.39
N SER A 127 1.68 -4.45 17.37
CA SER A 127 1.86 -3.00 17.46
C SER A 127 1.46 -2.29 16.16
N SER A 128 1.10 -1.00 16.26
CA SER A 128 0.88 -0.14 15.09
C SER A 128 2.09 -0.09 14.16
N ALA A 129 3.32 -0.12 14.72
CA ALA A 129 4.56 -0.13 13.94
C ALA A 129 4.67 -1.35 13.01
N GLN A 130 4.18 -2.53 13.43
CA GLN A 130 4.26 -3.75 12.61
C GLN A 130 3.42 -3.67 11.33
N VAL A 131 2.36 -2.84 11.30
CA VAL A 131 1.52 -2.61 10.11
C VAL A 131 2.31 -1.94 8.96
N TYR A 132 3.45 -1.33 9.26
CA TYR A 132 4.35 -0.71 8.28
C TYR A 132 5.40 -1.66 7.69
N SER A 133 5.28 -2.97 7.92
CA SER A 133 6.15 -3.98 7.28
C SER A 133 6.03 -3.93 5.74
N ASN A 134 7.10 -4.31 5.04
CA ASN A 134 7.19 -4.14 3.58
C ASN A 134 6.29 -5.11 2.82
N THR A 135 6.37 -6.39 3.16
CA THR A 135 5.71 -7.49 2.47
C THR A 135 5.03 -8.39 3.49
N PRO A 136 4.05 -9.22 3.08
CA PRO A 136 3.49 -10.24 3.97
C PRO A 136 4.58 -11.17 4.55
N SER A 137 5.62 -11.48 3.77
CA SER A 137 6.76 -12.29 4.23
C SER A 137 7.62 -11.57 5.29
N ASP A 138 7.88 -10.28 5.09
CA ASP A 138 8.57 -9.44 6.10
C ASP A 138 7.76 -9.35 7.40
N PHE A 139 6.44 -9.20 7.25
CA PHE A 139 5.52 -9.18 8.38
C PHE A 139 5.54 -10.51 9.15
N ASP A 140 5.38 -11.64 8.45
CA ASP A 140 5.37 -12.98 9.06
C ASP A 140 6.67 -13.28 9.79
N PHE A 141 7.82 -12.86 9.24
CA PHE A 141 9.11 -12.99 9.91
C PHE A 141 9.17 -12.22 11.24
N LYS A 142 8.68 -10.98 11.25
CA LYS A 142 8.66 -10.12 12.44
C LYS A 142 7.64 -10.61 13.49
N LEU A 143 6.56 -11.25 13.05
CA LEU A 143 5.45 -11.74 13.87
C LEU A 143 5.91 -12.65 15.02
N GLU A 144 6.76 -13.65 14.72
CA GLU A 144 7.22 -14.64 15.72
C GLU A 144 7.98 -14.03 16.91
N SER A 145 8.63 -12.88 16.69
CA SER A 145 9.52 -12.25 17.68
C SER A 145 8.87 -11.12 18.48
N LEU A 146 7.84 -10.48 17.92
CA LEU A 146 7.27 -9.23 18.45
C LEU A 146 5.81 -9.33 18.86
N ALA A 147 5.08 -10.35 18.43
CA ALA A 147 3.63 -10.41 18.62
C ALA A 147 3.22 -11.35 19.76
N GLN A 148 2.09 -11.00 20.40
CA GLN A 148 1.43 -11.88 21.36
C GLN A 148 0.43 -12.76 20.61
N GLY A 149 0.77 -14.03 20.42
CA GLY A 149 -0.13 -15.00 19.80
C GLY A 149 -1.26 -15.43 20.72
N PHE A 150 -2.43 -15.66 20.12
CA PHE A 150 -3.57 -16.32 20.77
C PHE A 150 -3.55 -17.81 20.44
N SER A 151 -3.96 -18.66 21.39
CA SER A 151 -4.02 -20.12 21.20
C SER A 151 -5.14 -20.55 20.27
N SER A 152 -6.17 -19.72 20.08
CA SER A 152 -7.29 -19.96 19.16
C SER A 152 -7.99 -18.65 18.76
N LEU A 153 -8.79 -18.70 17.69
CA LEU A 153 -9.68 -17.59 17.31
C LEU A 153 -10.72 -17.27 18.39
N SER A 154 -11.14 -18.26 19.18
CA SER A 154 -12.06 -18.04 20.32
C SER A 154 -11.39 -17.20 21.41
N GLU A 155 -10.12 -17.45 21.71
CA GLU A 155 -9.37 -16.64 22.68
C GLU A 155 -9.16 -15.19 22.18
N LEU A 156 -8.90 -15.01 20.88
CA LEU A 156 -8.91 -13.68 20.27
C LEU A 156 -10.25 -12.98 20.51
N ALA A 157 -11.37 -13.64 20.23
CA ALA A 157 -12.70 -13.06 20.41
C ALA A 157 -12.97 -12.69 21.88
N GLU A 158 -12.65 -13.58 22.82
CA GLU A 158 -12.74 -13.30 24.27
C GLU A 158 -11.90 -12.08 24.68
N HIS A 159 -10.69 -11.95 24.14
CA HIS A 159 -9.85 -10.77 24.34
C HIS A 159 -10.51 -9.50 23.79
N LEU A 160 -11.00 -9.54 22.54
CA LEU A 160 -11.65 -8.40 21.87
C LEU A 160 -12.85 -7.87 22.66
N VAL A 161 -13.69 -8.75 23.23
CA VAL A 161 -14.85 -8.37 24.07
C VAL A 161 -14.44 -7.42 25.21
N SER A 162 -13.25 -7.61 25.78
CA SER A 162 -12.75 -6.76 26.87
C SER A 162 -11.93 -5.56 26.39
N ALA A 163 -11.20 -5.73 25.28
CA ALA A 163 -10.19 -4.80 24.83
C ALA A 163 -10.75 -3.65 23.98
N VAL A 164 -11.81 -3.89 23.20
CA VAL A 164 -12.32 -2.95 22.20
C VAL A 164 -13.82 -2.70 22.38
N ASP A 165 -14.31 -1.61 21.79
CA ASP A 165 -15.74 -1.27 21.73
C ASP A 165 -16.35 -1.68 20.38
N ILE A 166 -15.57 -1.65 19.31
CA ILE A 166 -15.96 -2.09 17.96
C ILE A 166 -14.75 -2.61 17.18
N VAL A 167 -14.96 -3.55 16.26
CA VAL A 167 -13.93 -4.09 15.38
C VAL A 167 -14.09 -3.53 13.96
N PHE A 168 -12.98 -3.15 13.33
CA PHE A 168 -12.93 -2.84 11.90
C PHE A 168 -12.16 -3.98 11.19
N PRO A 169 -12.86 -4.97 10.61
CA PRO A 169 -12.21 -6.02 9.83
C PRO A 169 -11.80 -5.48 8.46
N VAL A 170 -10.52 -5.63 8.12
CA VAL A 170 -9.94 -5.24 6.82
C VAL A 170 -9.23 -6.43 6.16
N ILE A 171 -9.79 -7.62 6.32
CA ILE A 171 -9.33 -8.86 5.67
C ILE A 171 -9.98 -8.96 4.29
N HIS A 172 -9.19 -9.13 3.24
CA HIS A 172 -9.68 -9.24 1.85
C HIS A 172 -9.76 -10.71 1.44
N GLY A 173 -10.77 -11.07 0.66
CA GLY A 173 -11.00 -12.44 0.22
C GLY A 173 -11.46 -13.40 1.33
N ARG A 174 -10.98 -14.65 1.28
CA ARG A 174 -11.35 -15.71 2.23
C ARG A 174 -11.11 -15.30 3.69
N PHE A 175 -12.03 -15.71 4.57
CA PHE A 175 -12.14 -15.34 5.99
C PHE A 175 -12.48 -13.87 6.26
N GLY A 176 -12.50 -13.00 5.25
CA GLY A 176 -12.83 -11.58 5.37
C GLY A 176 -14.15 -11.23 4.68
N GLU A 177 -14.17 -11.31 3.36
CA GLU A 177 -15.35 -10.97 2.55
C GLU A 177 -16.34 -12.13 2.44
N ASP A 178 -15.91 -13.36 2.73
CA ASP A 178 -16.79 -14.54 2.76
C ASP A 178 -17.64 -14.69 4.04
N GLY A 179 -17.47 -13.79 5.02
CA GLY A 179 -18.20 -13.79 6.28
C GLY A 179 -17.50 -14.48 7.46
N GLY A 180 -16.32 -15.08 7.27
CA GLY A 180 -15.66 -15.89 8.30
C GLY A 180 -15.32 -15.13 9.60
N ILE A 181 -14.68 -13.97 9.50
CA ILE A 181 -14.37 -13.13 10.67
C ILE A 181 -15.65 -12.54 11.28
N GLN A 182 -16.66 -12.22 10.47
CA GLN A 182 -17.92 -11.68 10.92
C GLN A 182 -18.68 -12.72 11.76
N GLU A 183 -18.71 -13.98 11.35
CA GLU A 183 -19.32 -15.06 12.13
C GLU A 183 -18.66 -15.22 13.51
N LEU A 184 -17.33 -15.12 13.56
CA LEU A 184 -16.59 -15.13 14.83
C LEU A 184 -16.98 -13.95 15.73
N LEU A 185 -17.12 -12.75 15.18
CA LEU A 185 -17.50 -11.55 15.93
C LEU A 185 -18.95 -11.59 16.39
N GLU A 186 -19.87 -12.04 15.53
CA GLU A 186 -21.30 -12.21 15.81
C GLU A 186 -21.54 -13.22 16.93
N SER A 187 -20.86 -14.37 16.90
CA SER A 187 -20.99 -15.42 17.93
C SER A 187 -20.57 -14.96 19.34
N HIS A 188 -19.75 -13.92 19.44
CA HIS A 188 -19.30 -13.32 20.70
C HIS A 188 -19.97 -11.97 21.01
N ASN A 189 -20.95 -11.55 20.20
CA ASN A 189 -21.63 -10.25 20.30
C ASN A 189 -20.67 -9.04 20.26
N ILE A 190 -19.59 -9.13 19.48
CA ILE A 190 -18.63 -8.05 19.30
C ILE A 190 -19.16 -7.13 18.18
N PRO A 191 -19.36 -5.83 18.43
CA PRO A 191 -19.71 -4.88 17.38
C PRO A 191 -18.63 -4.80 16.32
N PHE A 192 -19.01 -4.66 15.04
CA PHE A 192 -18.04 -4.49 13.97
C PHE A 192 -18.55 -3.62 12.82
N VAL A 193 -17.63 -3.07 12.04
CA VAL A 193 -17.85 -2.35 10.78
C VAL A 193 -18.02 -3.34 9.62
N GLY A 194 -19.04 -3.13 8.79
CA GLY A 194 -19.31 -3.90 7.59
C GLY A 194 -20.56 -4.78 7.66
N THR A 195 -20.74 -5.58 6.61
CA THR A 195 -21.89 -6.46 6.40
C THR A 195 -21.80 -7.73 7.26
N GLY A 196 -22.95 -8.28 7.69
CA GLY A 196 -23.01 -9.49 8.52
C GLY A 196 -22.62 -10.78 7.78
N SER A 197 -22.29 -11.83 8.53
CA SER A 197 -21.71 -13.06 7.99
C SER A 197 -22.56 -13.74 6.91
N ARG A 198 -23.88 -13.83 7.13
CA ARG A 198 -24.83 -14.46 6.21
C ARG A 198 -24.95 -13.70 4.90
N GLU A 199 -25.06 -12.38 4.96
CA GLU A 199 -25.13 -11.52 3.78
C GLU A 199 -23.79 -11.51 3.03
N CYS A 200 -22.65 -11.54 3.74
CA CYS A 200 -21.33 -11.69 3.14
C CYS A 200 -21.20 -13.00 2.34
N PHE A 201 -21.59 -14.13 2.93
CA PHE A 201 -21.57 -15.44 2.28
C PHE A 201 -22.34 -15.46 0.96
N ARG A 202 -23.49 -14.78 0.90
CA ARG A 202 -24.35 -14.71 -0.30
C ARG A 202 -23.81 -13.76 -1.37
N ALA A 203 -23.23 -12.64 -0.96
CA ALA A 203 -22.79 -11.60 -1.88
C ALA A 203 -21.39 -11.83 -2.46
N PHE A 204 -20.50 -12.53 -1.73
CA PHE A 204 -19.10 -12.69 -2.13
C PHE A 204 -18.85 -13.83 -3.13
N ASP A 205 -19.61 -14.93 -3.06
CA ASP A 205 -19.55 -15.98 -4.08
C ASP A 205 -20.22 -15.46 -5.36
N LYS A 206 -19.41 -15.21 -6.40
CA LYS A 206 -19.88 -14.59 -7.65
C LYS A 206 -21.01 -15.36 -8.34
N TYR A 207 -21.02 -16.69 -8.21
CA TYR A 207 -22.07 -17.51 -8.79
C TYR A 207 -23.38 -17.34 -8.01
N GLU A 208 -23.33 -17.45 -6.68
CA GLU A 208 -24.51 -17.28 -5.83
C GLU A 208 -25.06 -15.85 -5.91
N ALA A 209 -24.18 -14.84 -5.89
CA ALA A 209 -24.54 -13.45 -6.07
C ALA A 209 -25.22 -13.22 -7.43
N SER A 210 -24.71 -13.82 -8.51
CA SER A 210 -25.36 -13.74 -9.82
C SER A 210 -26.75 -14.37 -9.84
N LEU A 211 -26.96 -15.51 -9.17
CA LEU A 211 -28.29 -16.13 -9.09
C LEU A 211 -29.27 -15.22 -8.34
N GLU A 212 -28.84 -14.67 -7.20
CA GLU A 212 -29.66 -13.77 -6.39
C GLU A 212 -30.00 -12.47 -7.13
N LEU A 213 -29.02 -11.85 -7.81
CA LEU A 213 -29.25 -10.68 -8.64
C LEU A 213 -30.27 -10.94 -9.75
N LYS A 214 -30.19 -12.12 -10.40
CA LYS A 214 -31.13 -12.53 -11.44
C LYS A 214 -32.55 -12.73 -10.89
N GLU A 215 -32.69 -13.33 -9.70
CA GLU A 215 -34.00 -13.47 -9.02
C GLU A 215 -34.61 -12.11 -8.64
N LEU A 216 -33.75 -11.14 -8.31
CA LEU A 216 -34.16 -9.76 -8.03
C LEU A 216 -34.47 -8.94 -9.30
N GLY A 217 -34.26 -9.50 -10.49
CA GLY A 217 -34.56 -8.88 -11.78
C GLY A 217 -33.41 -8.05 -12.37
N PHE A 218 -32.20 -8.12 -11.81
CA PHE A 218 -31.03 -7.48 -12.40
C PHE A 218 -30.43 -8.34 -13.51
N MET A 219 -29.85 -7.68 -14.51
CA MET A 219 -29.10 -8.38 -15.55
C MET A 219 -27.75 -8.84 -14.99
N THR A 220 -27.43 -10.11 -15.22
CA THR A 220 -26.14 -10.70 -14.88
C THR A 220 -25.52 -11.34 -16.10
N VAL A 221 -24.19 -11.48 -16.10
CA VAL A 221 -23.50 -12.20 -17.17
C VAL A 221 -23.92 -13.65 -17.12
N PRO A 222 -24.33 -14.28 -18.24
CA PRO A 222 -24.56 -15.70 -18.26
C PRO A 222 -23.30 -16.42 -17.80
N ASN A 223 -23.47 -17.35 -16.86
CA ASN A 223 -22.37 -18.03 -16.22
C ASN A 223 -22.68 -19.51 -15.95
N TYR A 224 -21.61 -20.28 -15.75
CA TYR A 224 -21.63 -21.71 -15.46
C TYR A 224 -20.64 -22.01 -14.33
N LEU A 225 -21.07 -22.79 -13.34
CA LEU A 225 -20.23 -23.17 -12.21
C LEU A 225 -19.53 -24.51 -12.47
N VAL A 226 -18.22 -24.51 -12.30
CA VAL A 226 -17.37 -25.71 -12.21
C VAL A 226 -16.99 -25.93 -10.76
N GLN A 227 -17.29 -27.11 -10.20
CA GLN A 227 -16.98 -27.43 -8.81
C GLN A 227 -16.35 -28.83 -8.69
N GLY A 228 -15.24 -28.93 -7.94
CA GLY A 228 -14.53 -30.19 -7.71
C GLY A 228 -13.85 -30.77 -8.96
N THR A 229 -13.57 -32.07 -8.96
CA THR A 229 -12.82 -32.75 -10.03
C THR A 229 -13.68 -33.32 -11.17
N GLY A 230 -15.01 -33.20 -11.06
CA GLY A 230 -15.96 -33.73 -12.04
C GLY A 230 -16.56 -32.62 -12.89
N VAL A 231 -15.93 -32.31 -14.03
CA VAL A 231 -16.51 -31.39 -15.01
C VAL A 231 -17.21 -32.22 -16.08
N ASP A 232 -18.54 -32.17 -16.15
CA ASP A 232 -19.27 -32.80 -17.26
C ASP A 232 -19.09 -31.95 -18.52
N LYS A 233 -18.22 -32.45 -19.41
CA LYS A 233 -17.95 -31.81 -20.71
C LYS A 233 -19.23 -31.59 -21.53
N SER A 234 -20.24 -32.45 -21.35
CA SER A 234 -21.52 -32.35 -22.06
C SER A 234 -22.34 -31.17 -21.56
N GLU A 235 -22.37 -30.94 -20.24
CA GLU A 235 -23.14 -29.85 -19.63
C GLU A 235 -22.57 -28.47 -19.99
N ILE A 236 -21.25 -28.30 -19.91
CA ILE A 236 -20.62 -27.05 -20.34
C ILE A 236 -20.75 -26.84 -21.86
N ALA A 237 -20.72 -27.90 -22.68
CA ALA A 237 -20.96 -27.77 -24.12
C ALA A 237 -22.40 -27.35 -24.45
N LEU A 238 -23.38 -27.86 -23.70
CA LEU A 238 -24.77 -27.39 -23.78
C LEU A 238 -24.86 -25.92 -23.39
N TRP A 239 -24.23 -25.52 -22.29
CA TRP A 239 -24.20 -24.12 -21.87
C TRP A 239 -23.57 -23.19 -22.92
N PHE A 240 -22.48 -23.61 -23.58
CA PHE A 240 -21.90 -22.86 -24.71
C PHE A 240 -22.91 -22.70 -25.85
N THR A 241 -23.63 -23.77 -26.18
CA THR A 241 -24.65 -23.77 -27.24
C THR A 241 -25.82 -22.84 -26.90
N ASP A 242 -26.33 -22.90 -25.67
CA ASP A 242 -27.44 -22.07 -25.18
C ASP A 242 -27.09 -20.58 -25.19
N ASN A 243 -25.82 -20.24 -24.98
CA ASN A 243 -25.31 -18.87 -25.01
C ASN A 243 -24.73 -18.46 -26.39
N GLN A 244 -24.99 -19.25 -27.43
CA GLN A 244 -24.55 -18.97 -28.82
C GLN A 244 -23.02 -18.83 -28.98
N LEU A 245 -22.25 -19.55 -28.17
CA LEU A 245 -20.80 -19.60 -28.22
C LEU A 245 -20.32 -20.80 -29.04
N ASP A 246 -19.26 -20.58 -29.83
CA ASP A 246 -18.59 -21.67 -30.55
C ASP A 246 -17.92 -22.66 -29.58
N LEU A 247 -18.12 -23.96 -29.80
CA LEU A 247 -17.64 -25.01 -28.88
C LEU A 247 -16.11 -25.11 -28.80
N GLU A 248 -15.38 -24.67 -29.83
CA GLU A 248 -13.92 -24.78 -29.90
C GLU A 248 -13.22 -23.42 -29.74
N MET A 249 -13.87 -22.32 -30.14
CA MET A 249 -13.27 -20.99 -30.20
C MET A 249 -14.05 -19.91 -29.43
N GLY A 250 -15.22 -20.26 -28.85
CA GLY A 250 -16.05 -19.33 -28.10
C GLY A 250 -15.29 -18.72 -26.92
N LYS A 251 -15.30 -17.40 -26.81
CA LYS A 251 -14.49 -16.67 -25.83
C LYS A 251 -15.24 -16.53 -24.51
N VAL A 252 -14.62 -16.95 -23.42
CA VAL A 252 -15.17 -16.88 -22.06
C VAL A 252 -14.14 -16.40 -21.05
N VAL A 253 -14.61 -15.95 -19.90
CA VAL A 253 -13.78 -15.67 -18.72
C VAL A 253 -13.92 -16.81 -17.73
N VAL A 254 -12.80 -17.35 -17.25
CA VAL A 254 -12.73 -18.38 -16.21
C VAL A 254 -12.12 -17.74 -14.97
N LYS A 255 -12.87 -17.71 -13.86
CA LYS A 255 -12.44 -17.02 -12.63
C LYS A 255 -12.87 -17.75 -11.34
N PRO A 256 -12.12 -17.62 -10.24
CA PRO A 256 -12.56 -18.09 -8.93
C PRO A 256 -13.89 -17.49 -8.48
N ALA A 257 -14.75 -18.31 -7.87
CA ALA A 257 -16.04 -17.85 -7.33
C ALA A 257 -15.84 -16.97 -6.08
N LYS A 258 -14.91 -17.33 -5.20
CA LYS A 258 -14.68 -16.79 -3.85
C LYS A 258 -13.28 -16.17 -3.67
N ALA A 259 -12.67 -15.66 -4.74
CA ALA A 259 -11.45 -14.86 -4.64
C ALA A 259 -11.67 -13.43 -5.19
N GLY A 260 -11.06 -12.44 -4.56
CA GLY A 260 -11.13 -11.05 -5.00
C GLY A 260 -10.00 -10.64 -5.95
N SER A 261 -9.92 -9.34 -6.22
CA SER A 261 -8.74 -8.68 -6.83
C SER A 261 -8.27 -9.22 -8.19
N SER A 262 -9.15 -9.87 -8.94
CA SER A 262 -8.85 -10.53 -10.22
C SER A 262 -7.73 -11.58 -10.15
N ILE A 263 -7.47 -12.16 -8.98
CA ILE A 263 -6.50 -13.24 -8.82
C ILE A 263 -7.08 -14.50 -9.48
N GLY A 264 -6.31 -15.15 -10.35
CA GLY A 264 -6.73 -16.37 -11.04
C GLY A 264 -7.72 -16.18 -12.18
N VAL A 265 -7.99 -14.95 -12.63
CA VAL A 265 -8.86 -14.69 -13.79
C VAL A 265 -8.12 -15.01 -15.09
N LYS A 266 -8.66 -15.90 -15.92
CA LYS A 266 -8.09 -16.33 -17.20
C LYS A 266 -9.14 -16.18 -18.31
N VAL A 267 -8.76 -15.68 -19.50
CA VAL A 267 -9.62 -15.82 -20.71
C VAL A 267 -9.45 -17.24 -21.26
N ALA A 268 -10.53 -17.92 -21.64
CA ALA A 268 -10.49 -19.24 -22.29
C ALA A 268 -11.23 -19.23 -23.63
N PHE A 269 -10.86 -20.18 -24.50
CA PHE A 269 -11.46 -20.34 -25.84
C PHE A 269 -12.00 -21.76 -26.03
N GLY A 270 -13.32 -21.86 -26.18
CA GLY A 270 -14.04 -23.12 -26.33
C GLY A 270 -14.14 -23.93 -25.03
N VAL A 271 -14.87 -25.03 -25.12
CA VAL A 271 -15.18 -25.92 -23.99
C VAL A 271 -13.91 -26.53 -23.40
N ASN A 272 -13.01 -27.04 -24.25
CA ASN A 272 -11.83 -27.78 -23.79
C ASN A 272 -10.86 -26.89 -22.99
N ASP A 273 -10.59 -25.68 -23.47
CA ASP A 273 -9.70 -24.73 -22.79
C ASP A 273 -10.34 -24.22 -21.48
N SER A 274 -11.66 -24.01 -21.46
CA SER A 274 -12.41 -23.59 -20.27
C SER A 274 -12.31 -24.62 -19.14
N ILE A 275 -12.55 -25.89 -19.44
CA ILE A 275 -12.42 -27.00 -18.47
C ILE A 275 -10.99 -27.08 -17.98
N LYS A 276 -10.01 -27.01 -18.89
CA LYS A 276 -8.59 -27.08 -18.55
C LYS A 276 -8.20 -25.97 -17.57
N LYS A 277 -8.53 -24.71 -17.88
CA LYS A 277 -8.21 -23.55 -17.04
C LYS A 277 -8.92 -23.59 -15.71
N ALA A 278 -10.20 -24.02 -15.67
CA ALA A 278 -10.92 -24.19 -14.41
C ALA A 278 -10.28 -25.27 -13.54
N THR A 279 -9.92 -26.40 -14.14
CA THR A 279 -9.24 -27.51 -13.42
C THR A 279 -7.87 -27.07 -12.90
N GLU A 280 -7.10 -26.30 -13.66
CA GLU A 280 -5.83 -25.72 -13.21
C GLU A 280 -6.02 -24.85 -11.96
N LEU A 281 -6.99 -23.94 -11.94
CA LEU A 281 -7.26 -23.08 -10.77
C LEU A 281 -7.60 -23.91 -9.51
N ILE A 282 -8.38 -24.99 -9.68
CA ILE A 282 -8.75 -25.90 -8.59
C ILE A 282 -7.53 -26.68 -8.09
N LEU A 283 -6.69 -27.20 -9.01
CA LEU A 283 -5.48 -27.95 -8.66
C LEU A 283 -4.38 -27.08 -8.04
N GLU A 284 -4.31 -25.81 -8.45
CA GLU A 284 -3.46 -24.79 -7.84
C GLU A 284 -3.93 -24.41 -6.43
N GLY A 285 -5.14 -24.82 -6.03
CA GLY A 285 -5.72 -24.54 -4.72
C GLY A 285 -6.18 -23.10 -4.55
N ILE A 286 -6.41 -22.38 -5.66
CA ILE A 286 -6.89 -20.98 -5.63
C ILE A 286 -8.33 -20.95 -5.12
N ASP A 287 -9.19 -21.83 -5.64
CA ASP A 287 -10.59 -21.96 -5.24
C ASP A 287 -11.11 -23.35 -5.61
N ASP A 288 -12.06 -23.88 -4.83
CA ASP A 288 -12.74 -25.15 -5.13
C ASP A 288 -13.97 -24.98 -6.05
N ARG A 289 -14.36 -23.72 -6.29
CA ARG A 289 -15.44 -23.29 -7.18
C ARG A 289 -14.93 -22.28 -8.20
N VAL A 290 -15.17 -22.55 -9.48
CA VAL A 290 -14.74 -21.70 -10.59
C VAL A 290 -15.93 -21.36 -11.47
N VAL A 291 -16.09 -20.08 -11.78
CA VAL A 291 -17.13 -19.57 -12.66
C VAL A 291 -16.58 -19.40 -14.07
N VAL A 292 -17.34 -19.89 -15.05
CA VAL A 292 -17.14 -19.64 -16.48
C VAL A 292 -18.21 -18.66 -16.93
N GLU A 293 -17.83 -17.48 -17.41
CA GLU A 293 -18.74 -16.42 -17.83
C GLU A 293 -18.55 -16.07 -19.30
N VAL A 294 -19.62 -15.65 -19.97
CA VAL A 294 -19.53 -15.10 -21.32
C VAL A 294 -18.58 -13.90 -21.31
N PHE A 295 -17.62 -13.88 -22.24
CA PHE A 295 -16.76 -12.71 -22.41
C PHE A 295 -17.58 -11.58 -23.03
N ILE A 296 -17.75 -10.46 -22.31
CA ILE A 296 -18.48 -9.29 -22.83
C ILE A 296 -17.55 -8.52 -23.77
N GLU A 297 -17.89 -8.50 -25.05
CA GLU A 297 -17.24 -7.64 -26.05
C GLU A 297 -17.94 -6.28 -26.10
N ASP A 298 -17.19 -5.22 -26.41
CA ASP A 298 -17.71 -3.86 -26.61
C ASP A 298 -18.54 -3.30 -25.44
N ALA A 299 -17.99 -3.38 -24.22
CA ALA A 299 -18.56 -2.78 -23.02
C ALA A 299 -17.52 -1.97 -22.23
N TYR A 300 -18.02 -1.05 -21.40
CA TYR A 300 -17.22 -0.21 -20.53
C TYR A 300 -17.37 -0.68 -19.09
N GLU A 301 -16.27 -1.09 -18.46
CA GLU A 301 -16.25 -1.47 -17.05
C GLU A 301 -16.45 -0.22 -16.16
N PHE A 302 -17.21 -0.38 -15.09
CA PHE A 302 -17.38 0.65 -14.07
C PHE A 302 -17.32 0.10 -12.66
N THR A 303 -16.95 0.98 -11.73
CA THR A 303 -16.95 0.73 -10.30
C THR A 303 -17.77 1.80 -9.59
N ALA A 304 -18.61 1.39 -8.64
CA ALA A 304 -19.44 2.29 -7.85
C ALA A 304 -19.29 2.00 -6.34
N ILE A 305 -18.89 3.02 -5.58
CA ILE A 305 -18.85 2.96 -4.12
C ILE A 305 -20.23 3.33 -3.57
N VAL A 306 -20.76 2.47 -2.71
CA VAL A 306 -22.02 2.68 -2.01
C VAL A 306 -21.72 2.93 -0.54
N LEU A 307 -22.24 4.02 0.00
CA LEU A 307 -22.11 4.41 1.40
C LEU A 307 -23.49 4.38 2.07
N ASP A 308 -23.61 3.67 3.19
CA ASP A 308 -24.83 3.69 3.99
C ASP A 308 -24.82 4.92 4.91
N VAL A 309 -25.64 5.91 4.58
CA VAL A 309 -25.83 7.14 5.35
C VAL A 309 -27.06 7.07 6.27
N GLY A 310 -27.55 5.86 6.54
CA GLY A 310 -28.64 5.60 7.46
C GLY A 310 -28.25 5.77 8.93
N SER A 311 -29.19 5.48 9.83
CA SER A 311 -29.00 5.55 11.28
C SER A 311 -29.74 4.42 11.98
N GLY A 312 -29.16 3.88 13.05
CA GLY A 312 -29.74 2.73 13.74
C GLY A 312 -29.83 1.53 12.81
N SER A 313 -30.97 0.83 12.84
CA SER A 313 -31.28 -0.28 11.93
C SER A 313 -31.72 0.15 10.52
N VAL A 314 -31.93 1.45 10.27
CA VAL A 314 -32.36 1.95 8.97
C VAL A 314 -31.14 2.05 8.06
N CYS A 315 -31.21 1.40 6.90
CA CYS A 315 -30.22 1.50 5.83
C CYS A 315 -30.68 2.58 4.84
N HIS A 316 -29.78 3.48 4.47
CA HIS A 316 -30.00 4.51 3.46
C HIS A 316 -28.74 4.60 2.58
N PRO A 317 -28.61 3.77 1.53
CA PRO A 317 -27.43 3.73 0.68
C PRO A 317 -27.44 4.86 -0.34
N VAL A 318 -26.38 5.65 -0.34
CA VAL A 318 -26.06 6.64 -1.36
C VAL A 318 -24.86 6.15 -2.16
N VAL A 319 -25.04 6.06 -3.47
CA VAL A 319 -23.96 5.71 -4.40
C VAL A 319 -23.20 6.98 -4.75
N LEU A 320 -21.88 6.95 -4.58
CA LEU A 320 -20.97 8.03 -4.94
C LEU A 320 -20.91 8.20 -6.47
N MET A 321 -20.03 9.09 -6.95
CA MET A 321 -19.80 9.21 -8.40
C MET A 321 -19.05 7.98 -8.90
N PRO A 322 -19.64 7.16 -9.80
CA PRO A 322 -18.96 5.98 -10.33
C PRO A 322 -17.66 6.34 -11.05
N THR A 323 -16.85 5.33 -11.33
CA THR A 323 -15.62 5.45 -12.11
C THR A 323 -15.70 4.52 -13.31
N GLU A 324 -15.41 5.02 -14.50
CA GLU A 324 -15.16 4.19 -15.69
C GLU A 324 -13.72 3.69 -15.66
N VAL A 325 -13.54 2.39 -15.93
CA VAL A 325 -12.24 1.73 -16.04
C VAL A 325 -11.98 1.44 -17.53
N GLN A 326 -11.03 2.15 -18.12
CA GLN A 326 -10.64 1.97 -19.52
C GLN A 326 -9.29 1.26 -19.63
N LEU A 327 -9.25 0.11 -20.30
CA LEU A 327 -8.00 -0.55 -20.67
C LEU A 327 -7.37 0.12 -21.91
N GLN A 328 -6.08 0.46 -21.83
CA GLN A 328 -5.29 1.00 -22.95
C GLN A 328 -4.46 -0.11 -23.61
N PHE A 329 -4.59 -0.24 -24.93
CA PHE A 329 -3.83 -1.21 -25.74
C PHE A 329 -2.72 -0.50 -26.52
N HIS A 330 -1.48 -0.55 -26.03
CA HIS A 330 -0.30 -0.03 -26.74
C HIS A 330 0.70 -1.17 -27.05
N GLY A 331 0.73 -1.66 -28.30
CA GLY A 331 1.87 -2.42 -28.85
C GLY A 331 1.67 -3.92 -29.16
N ILE A 332 2.55 -4.42 -30.05
CA ILE A 332 2.58 -5.68 -30.82
C ILE A 332 2.86 -6.92 -29.93
N GLY A 333 2.02 -7.17 -28.93
CA GLY A 333 2.00 -8.42 -28.14
C GLY A 333 0.78 -9.26 -28.46
N ASP A 334 0.79 -10.56 -28.10
CA ASP A 334 -0.33 -11.48 -28.37
C ASP A 334 -1.65 -10.87 -27.84
N PRO A 335 -2.64 -10.57 -28.71
CA PRO A 335 -3.92 -9.97 -28.32
C PRO A 335 -4.70 -10.81 -27.28
N LYS A 336 -4.27 -12.05 -27.05
CA LYS A 336 -4.97 -13.05 -26.23
C LYS A 336 -4.82 -12.87 -24.71
N GLU A 337 -3.76 -12.22 -24.21
CA GLU A 337 -3.55 -12.00 -22.76
C GLU A 337 -3.82 -10.56 -22.29
N ASN A 338 -3.89 -9.58 -23.21
CA ASN A 338 -3.92 -8.16 -22.84
C ASN A 338 -5.31 -7.60 -22.46
N ALA A 339 -6.37 -8.41 -22.40
CA ALA A 339 -7.76 -7.96 -22.33
C ALA A 339 -8.41 -7.91 -20.93
N ILE A 340 -7.70 -8.23 -19.84
CA ILE A 340 -8.31 -8.34 -18.49
C ILE A 340 -7.83 -7.22 -17.54
N PHE A 341 -8.71 -6.64 -16.74
CA PHE A 341 -8.34 -5.78 -15.62
C PHE A 341 -7.86 -6.62 -14.41
N ASP A 342 -6.57 -6.91 -14.36
CA ASP A 342 -5.93 -7.82 -13.39
C ASP A 342 -5.44 -7.14 -12.10
N TYR A 343 -4.93 -7.94 -11.14
CA TYR A 343 -4.37 -7.45 -9.86
C TYR A 343 -3.31 -6.35 -10.07
N ARG A 344 -2.40 -6.56 -11.02
CA ARG A 344 -1.31 -5.61 -11.28
C ARG A 344 -1.89 -4.28 -11.75
N ARG A 345 -2.89 -4.30 -12.61
CA ARG A 345 -3.57 -3.10 -13.11
C ARG A 345 -4.39 -2.38 -12.04
N LYS A 346 -4.94 -3.12 -11.05
CA LYS A 346 -5.76 -2.59 -9.95
C LYS A 346 -4.95 -1.88 -8.86
N TYR A 347 -3.74 -2.35 -8.56
CA TYR A 347 -3.00 -1.92 -7.37
C TYR A 347 -1.57 -1.45 -7.63
N LEU A 348 -1.04 -1.61 -8.84
CA LEU A 348 0.32 -1.17 -9.18
C LEU A 348 0.30 -0.10 -10.29
N PRO A 349 1.24 0.86 -10.26
CA PRO A 349 1.40 1.85 -11.33
C PRO A 349 1.53 1.19 -12.71
N THR A 350 0.60 1.52 -13.61
CA THR A 350 0.58 1.00 -14.98
C THR A 350 0.04 2.05 -15.94
N GLN A 351 0.52 2.05 -17.19
CA GLN A 351 -0.06 2.85 -18.27
C GLN A 351 -1.13 2.07 -19.06
N GLN A 352 -1.45 0.84 -18.63
CA GLN A 352 -2.39 -0.03 -19.32
C GLN A 352 -3.85 0.26 -18.96
N VAL A 353 -4.11 1.16 -18.01
CA VAL A 353 -5.47 1.50 -17.55
C VAL A 353 -5.59 3.00 -17.37
N THR A 354 -6.80 3.53 -17.55
CA THR A 354 -7.15 4.91 -17.25
C THR A 354 -8.50 4.94 -16.54
N TYR A 355 -8.59 5.79 -15.52
CA TYR A 355 -9.78 5.94 -14.67
C TYR A 355 -10.44 7.28 -14.92
N HIS A 356 -11.74 7.29 -15.21
CA HIS A 356 -12.53 8.51 -15.38
C HIS A 356 -13.63 8.61 -14.32
N THR A 357 -13.55 9.64 -13.47
CA THR A 357 -14.49 9.90 -12.38
C THR A 357 -14.96 11.36 -12.44
N PRO A 358 -16.22 11.64 -12.85
CA PRO A 358 -17.27 10.68 -13.23
C PRO A 358 -16.99 9.96 -14.57
N PRO A 359 -17.66 8.84 -14.88
CA PRO A 359 -17.46 8.15 -16.15
C PRO A 359 -17.89 9.03 -17.33
N ARG A 360 -17.47 8.67 -18.54
CA ARG A 360 -17.87 9.39 -19.78
C ARG A 360 -19.22 8.93 -20.34
N PHE A 361 -19.99 8.19 -19.54
CA PHE A 361 -21.29 7.67 -19.93
C PHE A 361 -22.35 8.77 -19.99
N PRO A 362 -23.46 8.54 -20.70
CA PRO A 362 -24.60 9.44 -20.64
C PRO A 362 -25.13 9.61 -19.20
N ILE A 363 -25.58 10.82 -18.85
CA ILE A 363 -26.05 11.15 -17.49
C ILE A 363 -27.15 10.20 -16.97
N HIS A 364 -28.04 9.75 -17.86
CA HIS A 364 -29.11 8.83 -17.50
C HIS A 364 -28.58 7.43 -17.15
N VAL A 365 -27.50 6.98 -17.80
CA VAL A 365 -26.82 5.71 -17.48
C VAL A 365 -26.16 5.81 -16.11
N ILE A 366 -25.45 6.91 -15.82
CA ILE A 366 -24.85 7.15 -14.49
C ILE A 366 -25.92 7.13 -13.40
N LYS A 367 -27.06 7.77 -13.67
CA LYS A 367 -28.19 7.76 -12.75
C LYS A 367 -28.74 6.34 -12.53
N SER A 368 -28.95 5.56 -13.60
CA SER A 368 -29.37 4.16 -13.48
C SER A 368 -28.36 3.31 -12.69
N ILE A 369 -27.05 3.45 -12.94
CA ILE A 369 -26.01 2.76 -12.17
C ILE A 369 -26.16 3.07 -10.67
N ARG A 370 -26.33 4.35 -10.32
CA ARG A 370 -26.50 4.77 -8.90
C ARG A 370 -27.79 4.24 -8.28
N GLU A 371 -28.90 4.27 -9.01
CA GLU A 371 -30.20 3.78 -8.52
C GLU A 371 -30.18 2.25 -8.33
N GLU A 372 -29.69 1.51 -9.32
CA GLU A 372 -29.64 0.05 -9.29
C GLU A 372 -28.63 -0.46 -8.25
N ALA A 373 -27.43 0.14 -8.15
CA ALA A 373 -26.46 -0.23 -7.13
C ALA A 373 -26.95 0.07 -5.70
N SER A 374 -27.68 1.18 -5.49
CA SER A 374 -28.36 1.46 -4.21
C SER A 374 -29.39 0.37 -3.87
N LEU A 375 -30.19 -0.06 -4.86
CA LEU A 375 -31.18 -1.11 -4.69
C LEU A 375 -30.53 -2.47 -4.39
N ILE A 376 -29.47 -2.85 -5.11
CA ILE A 376 -28.68 -4.07 -4.84
C ILE A 376 -28.18 -4.07 -3.40
N PHE A 377 -27.59 -2.96 -2.95
CA PHE A 377 -27.07 -2.82 -1.59
C PHE A 377 -28.17 -3.08 -0.54
N GLN A 378 -29.37 -2.52 -0.73
CA GLN A 378 -30.49 -2.74 0.18
C GLN A 378 -31.00 -4.19 0.13
N LYS A 379 -31.17 -4.75 -1.07
CA LYS A 379 -31.79 -6.06 -1.29
C LYS A 379 -30.92 -7.20 -0.77
N LEU A 380 -29.60 -7.09 -0.93
CA LEU A 380 -28.63 -8.02 -0.38
C LEU A 380 -28.37 -7.82 1.12
N GLY A 381 -28.99 -6.80 1.74
CA GLY A 381 -28.85 -6.54 3.17
C GLY A 381 -27.48 -6.00 3.59
N LEU A 382 -26.73 -5.40 2.66
CA LEU A 382 -25.39 -4.87 2.91
C LEU A 382 -25.43 -3.72 3.93
N ARG A 383 -24.29 -3.45 4.56
CA ARG A 383 -24.14 -2.46 5.64
C ARG A 383 -22.88 -1.63 5.50
N ASP A 384 -22.97 -0.42 6.03
CA ASP A 384 -21.90 0.56 6.21
C ASP A 384 -21.30 1.08 4.87
N PHE A 385 -20.67 0.23 4.06
CA PHE A 385 -20.20 0.57 2.71
C PHE A 385 -19.95 -0.71 1.88
N ALA A 386 -19.91 -0.57 0.55
CA ALA A 386 -19.50 -1.63 -0.37
C ALA A 386 -18.98 -1.04 -1.69
N ARG A 387 -18.24 -1.85 -2.46
CA ARG A 387 -17.90 -1.56 -3.86
C ARG A 387 -18.62 -2.53 -4.77
N ILE A 388 -19.41 -1.98 -5.69
CA ILE A 388 -20.14 -2.76 -6.70
C ILE A 388 -19.55 -2.45 -8.07
N ASP A 389 -19.09 -3.49 -8.76
CA ASP A 389 -18.49 -3.42 -10.09
C ASP A 389 -19.47 -3.95 -11.15
N GLY A 390 -19.34 -3.46 -12.37
CA GLY A 390 -20.23 -3.84 -13.47
C GLY A 390 -19.77 -3.33 -14.84
N TRP A 391 -20.64 -3.52 -15.82
CA TRP A 391 -20.41 -3.19 -17.23
C TRP A 391 -21.56 -2.35 -17.77
N TYR A 392 -21.21 -1.31 -18.52
CA TYR A 392 -22.12 -0.59 -19.39
C TYR A 392 -21.94 -1.08 -20.83
N LEU A 393 -22.98 -1.71 -21.38
CA LEU A 393 -23.00 -2.24 -22.74
C LEU A 393 -23.07 -1.09 -23.75
N ALA A 394 -22.20 -1.10 -24.76
CA ALA A 394 -22.28 -0.12 -25.83
C ALA A 394 -23.62 -0.29 -26.61
N PRO A 395 -24.17 0.79 -27.21
CA PRO A 395 -25.47 0.76 -27.91
C PRO A 395 -25.62 -0.27 -29.04
N ASN A 396 -24.53 -0.91 -29.48
CA ASN A 396 -24.49 -1.93 -30.54
C ASN A 396 -24.13 -3.34 -30.01
N SER A 397 -24.11 -3.57 -28.70
CA SER A 397 -23.71 -4.87 -28.15
C SER A 397 -24.70 -5.97 -28.54
N ASN A 398 -24.19 -7.13 -28.98
CA ASN A 398 -24.99 -8.28 -29.43
C ASN A 398 -25.63 -9.10 -28.30
N LEU A 399 -25.54 -8.66 -27.04
CA LEU A 399 -26.18 -9.36 -25.93
C LEU A 399 -27.69 -9.10 -26.00
N SER A 400 -28.41 -10.02 -26.64
CA SER A 400 -29.86 -9.91 -26.82
C SER A 400 -30.56 -9.89 -25.47
N SER A 401 -31.10 -8.72 -25.10
CA SER A 401 -31.93 -8.53 -23.91
C SER A 401 -33.14 -9.47 -23.97
N PRO A 402 -33.30 -10.42 -23.02
CA PRO A 402 -34.58 -11.08 -22.86
C PRO A 402 -35.56 -10.02 -22.37
N VAL A 403 -36.53 -9.69 -23.20
CA VAL A 403 -37.66 -8.81 -22.85
C VAL A 403 -38.23 -9.28 -21.51
N SER A 404 -38.06 -8.47 -20.46
CA SER A 404 -38.77 -8.67 -19.20
C SER A 404 -39.35 -7.35 -18.73
N GLU A 405 -40.56 -7.45 -18.22
CA GLU A 405 -41.42 -6.35 -17.81
C GLU A 405 -40.77 -5.48 -16.75
N THR A 406 -41.04 -4.19 -16.89
CA THR A 406 -40.58 -3.07 -16.08
C THR A 406 -40.64 -3.31 -14.56
N LEU A 407 -39.50 -3.15 -13.90
CA LEU A 407 -39.45 -2.53 -12.58
C LEU A 407 -38.95 -1.07 -12.76
N GLY A 408 -39.80 -0.08 -12.50
CA GLY A 408 -39.32 1.28 -12.20
C GLY A 408 -39.12 2.29 -13.34
N GLY A 409 -39.52 2.03 -14.59
CA GLY A 409 -39.75 3.12 -15.56
C GLY A 409 -38.52 3.72 -16.26
N THR A 410 -37.33 3.13 -16.16
CA THR A 410 -36.16 3.48 -16.98
C THR A 410 -35.79 2.32 -17.90
N LYS A 411 -35.56 2.61 -19.19
CA LYS A 411 -35.03 1.64 -20.16
C LYS A 411 -33.61 1.29 -19.72
N SER A 412 -33.40 0.19 -18.99
CA SER A 412 -32.09 -0.26 -18.55
C SER A 412 -31.87 -1.71 -18.98
N GLY A 413 -31.63 -1.90 -20.28
CA GLY A 413 -31.16 -3.18 -20.82
C GLY A 413 -29.65 -3.23 -20.99
N ASP A 414 -28.94 -2.17 -20.57
CA ASP A 414 -27.56 -1.89 -20.98
C ASP A 414 -26.56 -1.92 -19.80
N ILE A 415 -27.00 -2.23 -18.57
CA ILE A 415 -26.15 -2.26 -17.37
C ILE A 415 -26.14 -3.68 -16.80
N ILE A 416 -24.94 -4.19 -16.50
CA ILE A 416 -24.72 -5.51 -15.89
C ILE A 416 -23.90 -5.33 -14.62
N PHE A 417 -24.30 -5.98 -13.53
CA PHE A 417 -23.50 -6.05 -12.30
C PHE A 417 -22.81 -7.41 -12.19
N THR A 418 -21.54 -7.42 -11.79
CA THR A 418 -20.72 -8.64 -11.78
C THR A 418 -20.09 -8.97 -10.44
N ASP A 419 -19.51 -7.98 -9.76
CA ASP A 419 -18.72 -8.23 -8.55
C ASP A 419 -19.15 -7.31 -7.42
N ILE A 420 -19.43 -7.92 -6.26
CA ILE A 420 -19.85 -7.23 -5.04
C ILE A 420 -18.75 -7.43 -4.01
N ASN A 421 -18.03 -6.35 -3.72
CA ASN A 421 -16.90 -6.38 -2.79
C ASN A 421 -17.36 -5.71 -1.49
N LEU A 422 -17.40 -6.52 -0.43
CA LEU A 422 -17.96 -6.14 0.87
C LEU A 422 -16.95 -5.33 1.68
N ILE A 423 -15.66 -5.48 1.36
CA ILE A 423 -14.57 -4.68 1.91
C ILE A 423 -13.84 -4.08 0.72
N SER A 424 -14.24 -2.85 0.32
CA SER A 424 -13.49 -2.12 -0.71
C SER A 424 -12.03 -1.96 -0.29
N GLY A 425 -11.10 -2.11 -1.24
CA GLY A 425 -9.70 -1.76 -1.02
C GLY A 425 -9.56 -0.34 -0.44
N MET A 426 -8.71 -0.17 0.57
CA MET A 426 -8.50 1.10 1.28
C MET A 426 -7.05 1.57 1.18
N GLU A 427 -6.34 1.22 0.11
CA GLU A 427 -5.09 1.89 -0.24
C GLU A 427 -5.33 3.38 -0.54
N GLN A 428 -4.33 4.26 -0.38
CA GLN A 428 -4.46 5.73 -0.51
C GLN A 428 -5.08 6.21 -1.84
N THR A 429 -4.91 5.45 -2.92
CA THR A 429 -5.46 5.80 -4.24
C THR A 429 -6.62 4.89 -4.65
N SER A 430 -7.24 4.15 -3.72
CA SER A 430 -8.35 3.25 -4.03
C SER A 430 -9.60 3.99 -4.50
N PHE A 431 -10.52 3.27 -5.17
CA PHE A 431 -11.80 3.83 -5.62
C PHE A 431 -12.62 4.46 -4.48
N LEU A 432 -12.52 3.94 -3.25
CA LEU A 432 -13.19 4.54 -2.08
C LEU A 432 -12.79 6.01 -1.94
N PHE A 433 -11.49 6.31 -1.89
CA PHE A 433 -11.00 7.68 -1.70
C PHE A 433 -11.08 8.53 -2.97
N GLN A 434 -10.88 7.94 -4.14
CA GLN A 434 -11.04 8.66 -5.41
C GLN A 434 -12.49 9.16 -5.57
N GLN A 435 -13.49 8.32 -5.33
CA GLN A 435 -14.90 8.71 -5.47
C GLN A 435 -15.36 9.61 -4.31
N ALA A 436 -14.92 9.33 -3.08
CA ALA A 436 -15.26 10.15 -1.90
C ALA A 436 -14.68 11.58 -2.00
N SER A 437 -13.43 11.73 -2.43
CA SER A 437 -12.80 13.05 -2.59
C SER A 437 -13.48 13.92 -3.64
N LYS A 438 -14.10 13.30 -4.65
CA LYS A 438 -14.90 14.01 -5.66
C LYS A 438 -16.21 14.56 -5.11
N VAL A 439 -16.68 14.11 -3.96
CA VAL A 439 -17.88 14.61 -3.28
C VAL A 439 -17.57 15.26 -1.92
N GLY A 440 -16.33 15.73 -1.73
CA GLY A 440 -15.96 16.56 -0.58
C GLY A 440 -15.42 15.82 0.65
N PHE A 441 -15.24 14.49 0.59
CA PHE A 441 -14.69 13.71 1.71
C PHE A 441 -13.18 13.49 1.59
N SER A 442 -12.42 13.87 2.62
CA SER A 442 -11.06 13.35 2.81
C SER A 442 -11.06 11.89 3.23
N HIS A 443 -9.87 11.27 3.20
CA HIS A 443 -9.67 9.91 3.71
C HIS A 443 -10.14 9.75 5.16
N SER A 444 -9.82 10.72 6.03
CA SER A 444 -10.21 10.66 7.44
C SER A 444 -11.70 10.79 7.60
N ASN A 445 -12.32 11.74 6.90
CA ASN A 445 -13.74 12.01 7.03
C ASN A 445 -14.59 10.84 6.52
N ILE A 446 -14.26 10.23 5.37
CA ILE A 446 -15.01 9.06 4.86
C ILE A 446 -14.87 7.84 5.78
N LEU A 447 -13.67 7.54 6.29
CA LEU A 447 -13.47 6.39 7.18
C LEU A 447 -14.14 6.60 8.55
N ARG A 448 -14.07 7.82 9.10
CA ARG A 448 -14.77 8.15 10.35
C ARG A 448 -16.29 8.11 10.15
N THR A 449 -16.80 8.56 9.01
CA THR A 449 -18.21 8.43 8.61
C THR A 449 -18.65 6.97 8.62
N ILE A 450 -17.85 6.06 8.07
CA ILE A 450 -18.10 4.60 8.11
C ILE A 450 -18.13 4.07 9.55
N VAL A 451 -17.18 4.50 10.40
CA VAL A 451 -17.14 4.09 11.82
C VAL A 451 -18.35 4.62 12.59
N HIS A 452 -18.72 5.89 12.41
CA HIS A 452 -19.91 6.47 13.03
C HIS A 452 -21.20 5.74 12.61
N ARG A 453 -21.32 5.43 11.32
CA ARG A 453 -22.42 4.63 10.80
C ARG A 453 -22.48 3.26 11.47
N ALA A 454 -21.37 2.54 11.53
CA ALA A 454 -21.31 1.23 12.17
C ALA A 454 -21.70 1.30 13.66
N CYS A 455 -21.14 2.27 14.41
CA CYS A 455 -21.48 2.51 15.81
C CYS A 455 -22.97 2.77 16.02
N SER A 456 -23.62 3.52 15.11
CA SER A 456 -25.06 3.82 15.21
C SER A 456 -25.95 2.57 15.20
N ARG A 457 -25.46 1.43 14.72
CA ARG A 457 -26.22 0.16 14.72
C ARG A 457 -26.26 -0.51 16.10
N PHE A 458 -25.44 -0.05 17.04
CA PHE A 458 -25.27 -0.67 18.35
C PHE A 458 -25.63 0.34 19.46
N PRO A 459 -26.79 0.19 20.14
CA PRO A 459 -27.28 1.18 21.11
C PRO A 459 -26.32 1.51 22.27
N HIS A 460 -25.46 0.58 22.65
CA HIS A 460 -24.47 0.79 23.71
C HIS A 460 -23.27 1.65 23.26
N LEU A 461 -23.15 1.95 21.97
CA LEU A 461 -22.14 2.84 21.37
C LEU A 461 -22.70 4.22 20.99
N ASP A 462 -24.00 4.46 21.20
CA ASP A 462 -24.66 5.74 20.85
C ASP A 462 -23.95 6.95 21.49
N TRP A 463 -23.37 6.78 22.68
CA TRP A 463 -22.62 7.82 23.40
C TRP A 463 -21.49 8.42 22.55
N TYR A 464 -20.89 7.66 21.64
CA TYR A 464 -19.80 8.15 20.78
C TYR A 464 -20.31 9.18 19.76
N ASN A 465 -21.44 8.89 19.11
CA ASN A 465 -22.08 9.79 18.15
C ASN A 465 -22.58 11.08 18.81
N TYR A 466 -23.06 11.01 20.05
CA TYR A 466 -23.45 12.20 20.81
C TYR A 466 -22.25 12.97 21.36
N GLY A 467 -21.25 12.28 21.90
CA GLY A 467 -20.05 12.89 22.51
C GLY A 467 -19.16 13.61 21.50
N TYR A 468 -19.01 13.07 20.29
CA TYR A 468 -18.23 13.70 19.22
C TYR A 468 -18.80 15.07 18.82
N SER A 469 -20.14 15.22 18.80
CA SER A 469 -20.78 16.51 18.50
C SER A 469 -20.41 17.62 19.50
N GLN A 470 -20.17 17.27 20.77
CA GLN A 470 -19.73 18.23 21.80
C GLN A 470 -18.24 18.56 21.65
N LEU A 471 -17.41 17.61 21.22
CA LEU A 471 -15.99 17.84 20.91
C LEU A 471 -15.82 18.78 19.71
N LEU A 472 -16.62 18.61 18.65
CA LEU A 472 -16.64 19.52 17.50
C LEU A 472 -17.03 20.95 17.91
N GLN A 473 -17.99 21.10 18.81
CA GLN A 473 -18.37 22.42 19.35
C GLN A 473 -17.28 23.03 20.25
N GLY A 474 -16.54 22.22 21.00
CA GLY A 474 -15.41 22.67 21.83
C GLY A 474 -14.15 23.08 21.05
N SER A 475 -13.86 22.39 19.93
CA SER A 475 -12.69 22.69 19.08
C SER A 475 -12.78 23.99 18.29
N THR A 476 -13.94 24.64 18.22
CA THR A 476 -14.09 25.97 17.60
C THR A 476 -13.49 27.13 18.40
N THR A 477 -12.78 26.84 19.50
CA THR A 477 -12.13 27.85 20.37
C THR A 477 -10.63 27.63 20.60
N LEU A 478 -9.93 27.00 19.65
CA LEU A 478 -8.48 27.17 19.56
C LEU A 478 -8.20 28.35 18.64
N GLU A 479 -7.90 29.51 19.24
CA GLU A 479 -7.28 30.63 18.54
C GLU A 479 -5.95 30.18 17.94
N VAL A 480 -5.97 29.67 16.70
CA VAL A 480 -4.76 29.55 15.89
C VAL A 480 -4.43 30.97 15.42
N SER A 481 -3.66 31.67 16.24
CA SER A 481 -3.28 33.08 16.08
C SER A 481 -2.22 33.32 14.98
N GLU A 482 -1.78 32.30 14.24
CA GLU A 482 -0.75 32.40 13.19
C GLU A 482 -1.25 31.78 11.88
N ASP A 483 -0.95 32.44 10.74
CA ASP A 483 -1.21 31.90 9.39
C ASP A 483 -0.46 30.57 9.24
N PRO A 484 -1.12 29.45 8.90
CA PRO A 484 -0.47 28.14 8.84
C PRO A 484 0.73 28.15 7.88
N GLN A 485 1.80 27.47 8.26
CA GLN A 485 3.01 27.36 7.43
C GLN A 485 2.64 26.70 6.10
N LYS A 486 2.91 27.39 4.99
CA LYS A 486 2.65 26.86 3.65
C LYS A 486 3.75 25.90 3.24
N VAL A 487 3.35 24.73 2.74
CA VAL A 487 4.26 23.67 2.32
C VAL A 487 3.85 23.20 0.94
N PHE A 488 4.76 23.25 -0.04
CA PHE A 488 4.50 22.71 -1.37
C PHE A 488 5.23 21.38 -1.54
N VAL A 489 4.51 20.30 -1.82
CA VAL A 489 5.11 18.98 -2.06
C VAL A 489 5.19 18.75 -3.56
N ILE A 490 6.39 18.81 -4.14
CA ILE A 490 6.59 18.64 -5.59
C ILE A 490 7.05 17.21 -5.93
N PHE A 491 6.42 16.60 -6.92
CA PHE A 491 6.69 15.23 -7.39
C PHE A 491 6.38 15.07 -8.89
N GLY A 492 6.70 13.93 -9.50
CA GLY A 492 6.54 13.64 -10.93
C GLY A 492 7.88 13.70 -11.69
N GLY A 493 7.89 14.35 -12.85
CA GLY A 493 9.06 14.50 -13.72
C GLY A 493 9.13 13.53 -14.90
N ASP A 494 10.27 13.54 -15.59
CA ASP A 494 10.49 12.82 -16.86
C ASP A 494 11.22 11.49 -16.72
N THR A 495 11.70 11.17 -15.52
CA THR A 495 12.57 10.02 -15.31
C THR A 495 11.78 8.71 -15.30
N SER A 496 12.49 7.58 -15.39
CA SER A 496 11.89 6.26 -15.14
C SER A 496 11.30 6.13 -13.73
N GLU A 497 11.78 6.94 -12.78
CA GLU A 497 11.37 6.94 -11.37
C GLU A 497 10.12 7.78 -11.07
N ARG A 498 9.56 8.48 -12.07
CA ARG A 498 8.42 9.41 -11.88
C ARG A 498 7.20 8.79 -11.21
N GLN A 499 6.97 7.47 -11.35
CA GLN A 499 5.85 6.81 -10.68
C GLN A 499 6.10 6.62 -9.19
N VAL A 500 7.32 6.23 -8.81
CA VAL A 500 7.75 6.23 -7.41
C VAL A 500 7.68 7.65 -6.85
N SER A 501 7.98 8.66 -7.67
CA SER A 501 7.90 10.06 -7.26
C SER A 501 6.47 10.47 -6.91
N VAL A 502 5.48 10.09 -7.73
CA VAL A 502 4.06 10.31 -7.43
C VAL A 502 3.66 9.61 -6.12
N MET A 503 4.03 8.34 -5.93
CA MET A 503 3.72 7.60 -4.70
C MET A 503 4.35 8.25 -3.46
N SER A 504 5.61 8.68 -3.55
CA SER A 504 6.33 9.39 -2.50
C SER A 504 5.67 10.74 -2.16
N GLY A 505 5.38 11.55 -3.18
CA GLY A 505 4.76 12.86 -3.03
C GLY A 505 3.38 12.79 -2.41
N THR A 506 2.54 11.85 -2.87
CA THR A 506 1.20 11.60 -2.29
C THR A 506 1.31 11.16 -0.83
N ASN A 507 2.23 10.23 -0.50
CA ASN A 507 2.41 9.77 0.87
C ASN A 507 2.90 10.88 1.82
N VAL A 508 3.87 11.70 1.39
CA VAL A 508 4.34 12.88 2.14
C VAL A 508 3.19 13.84 2.38
N TRP A 509 2.45 14.18 1.32
CA TRP A 509 1.33 15.12 1.38
C TRP A 509 0.25 14.67 2.38
N VAL A 510 -0.24 13.43 2.26
CA VAL A 510 -1.27 12.88 3.17
C VAL A 510 -0.82 12.88 4.63
N ASN A 511 0.44 12.54 4.90
CA ASN A 511 0.96 12.51 6.28
C ASN A 511 1.13 13.91 6.88
N LEU A 512 1.56 14.90 6.08
CA LEU A 512 1.72 16.27 6.56
C LEU A 512 0.38 17.01 6.72
N GLN A 513 -0.67 16.64 5.98
CA GLN A 513 -2.00 17.25 6.11
C GLN A 513 -2.66 17.06 7.48
N ARG A 514 -2.16 16.15 8.32
CA ARG A 514 -2.69 15.92 9.66
C ARG A 514 -2.38 17.04 10.65
N TYR A 515 -1.43 17.90 10.31
CA TYR A 515 -1.00 19.00 11.16
C TYR A 515 -1.79 20.26 10.86
N VAL A 516 -2.58 20.72 11.83
CA VAL A 516 -3.46 21.90 11.70
C VAL A 516 -2.69 23.21 11.48
N ASP A 517 -1.41 23.25 11.83
CA ASP A 517 -0.52 24.39 11.64
C ASP A 517 0.17 24.41 10.27
N LEU A 518 -0.09 23.40 9.41
CA LEU A 518 0.42 23.34 8.03
C LEU A 518 -0.69 23.50 7.01
N ASN A 519 -0.38 24.23 5.93
CA ASN A 519 -1.17 24.21 4.70
C ASN A 519 -0.34 23.54 3.60
N VAL A 520 -0.60 22.26 3.36
CA VAL A 520 0.19 21.41 2.47
C VAL A 520 -0.48 21.27 1.10
N THR A 521 0.19 21.77 0.07
CA THR A 521 -0.29 21.79 -1.31
C THR A 521 0.55 20.85 -2.20
N PRO A 522 -0.06 19.83 -2.82
CA PRO A 522 0.64 18.92 -3.72
C PRO A 522 0.82 19.55 -5.12
N CYS A 523 1.98 19.32 -5.73
CA CYS A 523 2.38 19.91 -7.01
C CYS A 523 2.98 18.84 -7.94
N LEU A 524 2.41 18.65 -9.13
CA LEU A 524 2.96 17.78 -10.17
C LEU A 524 3.92 18.56 -11.06
N LEU A 525 5.19 18.15 -11.10
CA LEU A 525 6.09 18.43 -12.21
C LEU A 525 5.67 17.54 -13.39
N SER A 526 5.10 18.15 -14.42
CA SER A 526 4.50 17.41 -15.55
C SER A 526 5.56 16.59 -16.29
N PRO A 527 5.25 15.34 -16.69
CA PRO A 527 6.04 14.65 -17.69
C PRO A 527 5.95 15.39 -19.03
N SER A 528 7.04 15.40 -19.77
CA SER A 528 7.15 15.91 -21.12
C SER A 528 6.45 14.94 -22.06
N LEU A 529 5.29 15.34 -22.59
CA LEU A 529 4.59 14.56 -23.62
C LEU A 529 5.54 14.39 -24.83
N SER A 530 5.88 13.14 -25.15
CA SER A 530 6.85 12.76 -26.18
C SER A 530 6.42 13.19 -27.58
N ASN A 531 6.58 14.47 -27.92
CA ASN A 531 6.37 14.97 -29.28
C ASN A 531 7.30 16.12 -29.70
N SER A 532 8.29 16.49 -28.89
CA SER A 532 9.33 17.44 -29.31
C SER A 532 10.72 16.82 -29.21
N LEU A 533 11.00 15.90 -30.14
CA LEU A 533 12.36 15.55 -30.54
C LEU A 533 13.06 16.83 -31.03
N GLY A 534 14.04 17.32 -30.28
CA GLY A 534 15.06 18.24 -30.81
C GLY A 534 15.06 19.69 -30.32
N ALA A 535 14.25 20.10 -29.35
CA ALA A 535 14.47 21.37 -28.66
C ALA A 535 15.17 21.10 -27.33
N SER A 536 16.33 21.73 -27.10
CA SER A 536 16.86 21.88 -25.75
C SER A 536 15.77 22.52 -24.90
N SER A 537 15.03 21.72 -24.14
CA SER A 537 13.86 22.19 -23.41
C SER A 537 14.36 23.19 -22.37
N ASN A 538 14.00 24.46 -22.57
CA ASN A 538 14.29 25.50 -21.61
C ASN A 538 13.66 25.08 -20.28
N LEU A 539 14.50 24.76 -19.29
CA LEU A 539 14.07 24.22 -18.00
C LEU A 539 13.02 25.13 -17.33
N ASP A 540 13.17 26.44 -17.51
CA ASP A 540 12.23 27.47 -17.04
C ASP A 540 10.79 27.24 -17.52
N ASN A 541 10.60 26.63 -18.70
CA ASN A 541 9.29 26.43 -19.33
C ASN A 541 8.64 25.09 -19.00
N ARG A 542 9.25 24.25 -18.15
CA ARG A 542 8.61 23.02 -17.68
C ARG A 542 7.33 23.34 -16.93
N GLU A 543 6.33 22.48 -17.04
CA GLU A 543 5.01 22.75 -16.47
C GLU A 543 4.90 22.17 -15.05
N VAL A 544 4.41 22.97 -14.11
CA VAL A 544 4.07 22.54 -12.76
C VAL A 544 2.58 22.79 -12.51
N TRP A 545 1.88 21.76 -12.05
CA TRP A 545 0.47 21.82 -11.71
C TRP A 545 0.28 21.79 -10.21
N VAL A 546 -0.37 22.80 -9.65
CA VAL A 546 -0.89 22.78 -8.28
C VAL A 546 -2.19 22.00 -8.28
N LEU A 547 -2.26 20.95 -7.45
CA LEU A 547 -3.29 19.92 -7.54
C LEU A 547 -4.33 20.05 -6.41
N PRO A 548 -5.63 19.93 -6.72
CA PRO A 548 -6.64 19.73 -5.70
C PRO A 548 -6.64 18.27 -5.21
N TYR A 549 -7.24 18.04 -4.04
CA TYR A 549 -7.25 16.73 -3.37
C TYR A 549 -7.65 15.58 -4.29
N SER A 550 -8.74 15.74 -5.05
CA SER A 550 -9.31 14.67 -5.89
C SER A 550 -8.48 14.27 -7.11
N VAL A 551 -7.51 15.11 -7.50
CA VAL A 551 -6.65 14.91 -8.68
C VAL A 551 -5.34 14.21 -8.32
N VAL A 552 -4.87 14.37 -7.08
CA VAL A 552 -3.63 13.76 -6.58
C VAL A 552 -3.74 12.23 -6.47
N LEU A 553 -4.95 11.72 -6.21
CA LEU A 553 -5.19 10.30 -5.90
C LEU A 553 -5.16 9.43 -7.16
N ARG A 554 -3.99 9.29 -7.78
CA ARG A 554 -3.73 8.48 -8.99
C ARG A 554 -2.44 7.69 -8.82
N HIS A 555 -2.29 6.61 -9.60
CA HIS A 555 -1.13 5.73 -9.50
C HIS A 555 0.04 6.19 -10.36
N THR A 556 -0.22 6.98 -11.42
CA THR A 556 0.83 7.44 -12.34
C THR A 556 0.84 8.94 -12.57
N ALA A 557 2.00 9.48 -12.93
CA ALA A 557 2.17 10.90 -13.27
C ALA A 557 1.31 11.28 -14.49
N GLU A 558 1.16 10.39 -15.45
CA GLU A 558 0.32 10.55 -16.63
C GLU A 558 -1.16 10.60 -16.27
N GLU A 559 -1.62 9.75 -15.33
CA GLU A 559 -3.00 9.81 -14.83
C GLU A 559 -3.28 11.13 -14.08
N VAL A 560 -2.35 11.60 -13.25
CA VAL A 560 -2.50 12.92 -12.57
C VAL A 560 -2.60 14.03 -13.62
N LEU A 561 -1.74 14.03 -14.63
CA LEU A 561 -1.76 15.02 -15.71
C LEU A 561 -3.07 14.94 -16.52
N ALA A 562 -3.51 13.74 -16.90
CA ALA A 562 -4.78 13.53 -17.59
C ALA A 562 -5.97 14.06 -16.77
N ALA A 563 -5.98 13.78 -15.46
CA ALA A 563 -7.00 14.29 -14.55
C ALA A 563 -6.95 15.82 -14.42
N CYS A 564 -5.77 16.45 -14.47
CA CYS A 564 -5.66 17.91 -14.51
C CYS A 564 -6.30 18.49 -15.77
N LEU A 565 -5.96 17.92 -16.93
CA LEU A 565 -6.47 18.35 -18.24
C LEU A 565 -8.00 18.16 -18.32
N GLU A 566 -8.51 17.04 -17.82
CA GLU A 566 -9.93 16.76 -17.77
C GLU A 566 -10.68 17.72 -16.83
N ALA A 567 -10.12 18.04 -15.67
CA ALA A 567 -10.75 18.93 -14.69
C ALA A 567 -10.89 20.38 -15.18
N VAL A 568 -9.99 20.86 -16.05
CA VAL A 568 -10.07 22.22 -16.61
C VAL A 568 -10.82 22.30 -17.94
N GLU A 569 -11.20 21.17 -18.53
CA GLU A 569 -11.98 21.16 -19.75
C GLU A 569 -13.41 21.65 -19.44
N PRO A 570 -13.90 22.75 -20.06
CA PRO A 570 -15.13 23.40 -19.64
C PRO A 570 -16.38 22.51 -19.60
N VAL A 571 -16.53 21.60 -20.58
CA VAL A 571 -17.71 20.72 -20.65
C VAL A 571 -17.66 19.66 -19.54
N ARG A 572 -16.50 19.04 -19.33
CA ARG A 572 -16.26 18.05 -18.26
C ARG A 572 -16.32 18.68 -16.89
N ALA A 573 -15.81 19.90 -16.70
CA ALA A 573 -15.90 20.63 -15.44
C ALA A 573 -17.36 20.90 -15.04
N LEU A 574 -18.18 21.40 -15.99
CA LEU A 574 -19.61 21.63 -15.76
C LEU A 574 -20.35 20.32 -15.47
N PHE A 575 -20.08 19.28 -16.25
CA PHE A 575 -20.69 17.95 -16.07
C PHE A 575 -20.36 17.36 -14.68
N THR A 576 -19.09 17.45 -14.27
CA THR A 576 -18.63 16.97 -12.97
C THR A 576 -19.27 17.74 -11.82
N SER A 577 -19.31 19.07 -11.91
CA SER A 577 -19.92 19.93 -10.88
C SER A 577 -21.42 19.64 -10.70
N LEU A 578 -22.17 19.41 -11.78
CA LEU A 578 -23.59 19.04 -11.71
C LEU A 578 -23.81 17.71 -10.97
N LEU A 579 -23.03 16.68 -11.32
CA LEU A 579 -23.10 15.37 -10.70
C LEU A 579 -22.65 15.41 -9.23
N GLN A 580 -21.56 16.10 -8.95
CA GLN A 580 -21.05 16.30 -7.60
C GLN A 580 -22.10 16.94 -6.70
N LYS A 581 -22.72 18.05 -7.15
CA LYS A 581 -23.76 18.73 -6.39
C LYS A 581 -24.94 17.79 -6.07
N GLN A 582 -25.39 17.01 -7.06
CA GLN A 582 -26.47 16.05 -6.85
C GLN A 582 -26.10 15.01 -5.79
N VAL A 583 -24.92 14.41 -5.87
CA VAL A 583 -24.49 13.38 -4.92
C VAL A 583 -24.29 13.96 -3.52
N MET A 584 -23.74 15.17 -3.41
CA MET A 584 -23.59 15.87 -2.14
C MET A 584 -24.94 16.20 -1.51
N GLU A 585 -25.95 16.59 -2.28
CA GLU A 585 -27.32 16.79 -1.81
C GLU A 585 -27.93 15.49 -1.28
N ASP A 586 -27.76 14.37 -2.00
CA ASP A 586 -28.22 13.04 -1.56
C ASP A 586 -27.57 12.62 -0.22
N LEU A 587 -26.25 12.84 -0.09
CA LEU A 587 -25.50 12.58 1.15
C LEU A 587 -25.98 13.47 2.31
N MET A 588 -26.15 14.77 2.07
CA MET A 588 -26.63 15.71 3.08
C MET A 588 -28.05 15.38 3.55
N ASP A 589 -28.94 14.95 2.65
CA ASP A 589 -30.29 14.50 3.04
C ASP A 589 -30.24 13.26 3.93
N GLY A 590 -29.34 12.32 3.65
CA GLY A 590 -29.10 11.15 4.50
C GLY A 590 -28.56 11.51 5.89
N PHE A 591 -27.63 12.47 5.97
CA PHE A 591 -27.02 12.91 7.22
C PHE A 591 -27.82 13.96 8.00
N LYS A 592 -28.94 14.48 7.49
CA LYS A 592 -29.67 15.62 8.09
C LYS A 592 -30.04 15.47 9.58
N ASN A 593 -30.20 14.25 10.05
CA ASN A 593 -30.55 13.94 11.44
C ASN A 593 -29.35 13.43 12.27
N GLN A 594 -28.14 13.50 11.74
CA GLN A 594 -26.93 12.94 12.33
C GLN A 594 -26.03 14.05 12.88
N SER A 595 -26.12 14.31 14.19
CA SER A 595 -25.42 15.43 14.84
C SER A 595 -23.90 15.32 14.86
N TRP A 596 -23.34 14.14 14.55
CA TRP A 596 -21.90 13.91 14.50
C TRP A 596 -21.28 14.35 13.16
N PHE A 597 -22.07 14.47 12.09
CA PHE A 597 -21.56 14.86 10.77
C PHE A 597 -21.41 16.38 10.69
N ALA A 598 -20.15 16.85 10.69
CA ALA A 598 -19.81 18.28 10.64
C ALA A 598 -19.82 18.87 9.22
N GLY A 599 -19.99 18.04 8.19
CA GLY A 599 -19.91 18.43 6.78
C GLY A 599 -18.71 17.84 6.06
N PHE A 600 -18.52 18.31 4.83
CA PHE A 600 -17.42 17.95 3.95
C PHE A 600 -16.16 18.77 4.28
N ASP A 601 -14.99 18.15 4.12
CA ASP A 601 -13.69 18.71 4.54
C ASP A 601 -12.72 18.94 3.37
N ILE A 602 -13.17 18.72 2.14
CA ILE A 602 -12.49 19.10 0.89
C ILE A 602 -13.31 20.14 0.14
N THR A 603 -12.61 21.14 -0.41
CA THR A 603 -13.17 22.16 -1.32
C THR A 603 -13.02 21.75 -2.79
N ASP A 604 -13.97 22.18 -3.62
CA ASP A 604 -13.97 21.94 -5.07
C ASP A 604 -13.10 22.97 -5.80
N GLU A 605 -11.78 22.83 -5.66
CA GLU A 605 -10.81 23.69 -6.35
C GLU A 605 -10.36 23.09 -7.69
N LEU A 606 -10.21 23.93 -8.71
CA LEU A 606 -9.63 23.54 -10.00
C LEU A 606 -8.10 23.50 -9.92
N PRO A 607 -7.44 22.57 -10.64
CA PRO A 607 -5.99 22.55 -10.71
C PRO A 607 -5.45 23.80 -11.43
N ARG A 608 -4.30 24.31 -10.98
CA ARG A 608 -3.67 25.52 -11.51
C ARG A 608 -2.33 25.19 -12.15
N LYS A 609 -2.13 25.69 -13.37
CA LYS A 609 -0.92 25.47 -14.17
C LYS A 609 0.03 26.65 -14.07
N TYR A 610 1.32 26.37 -13.92
CA TYR A 610 2.41 27.35 -13.91
C TYR A 610 3.56 26.83 -14.80
N SER A 611 4.40 27.73 -15.32
CA SER A 611 5.77 27.33 -15.64
C SER A 611 6.57 27.09 -14.36
N LEU A 612 7.65 26.30 -14.41
CA LEU A 612 8.50 26.00 -13.25
C LEU A 612 9.02 27.28 -12.61
N LYS A 613 9.44 28.25 -13.43
CA LYS A 613 9.89 29.56 -12.97
C LYS A 613 8.80 30.35 -12.25
N GLU A 614 7.59 30.39 -12.81
CA GLU A 614 6.45 31.06 -12.18
C GLU A 614 6.04 30.37 -10.88
N TRP A 615 6.09 29.04 -10.84
CA TRP A 615 5.78 28.26 -9.64
C TRP A 615 6.78 28.52 -8.51
N ILE A 616 8.09 28.60 -8.80
CA ILE A 616 9.10 28.93 -7.78
C ILE A 616 8.86 30.34 -7.22
N LYS A 617 8.55 31.32 -8.10
CA LYS A 617 8.16 32.66 -7.65
C LYS A 617 6.90 32.64 -6.78
N HIS A 618 5.91 31.82 -7.16
CA HIS A 618 4.71 31.63 -6.36
C HIS A 618 5.03 31.03 -4.98
N ALA A 619 5.93 30.04 -4.91
CA ALA A 619 6.38 29.45 -3.65
C ALA A 619 7.05 30.50 -2.74
N LYS A 620 7.91 31.36 -3.32
CA LYS A 620 8.54 32.48 -2.62
C LYS A 620 7.53 33.50 -2.09
N GLU A 621 6.60 33.95 -2.93
CA GLU A 621 5.55 34.90 -2.56
C GLU A 621 4.64 34.34 -1.47
N ALA A 622 4.36 33.04 -1.51
CA ALA A 622 3.63 32.32 -0.49
C ALA A 622 4.44 32.08 0.80
N GLN A 623 5.75 32.36 0.80
CA GLN A 623 6.69 31.98 1.87
C GLN A 623 6.62 30.47 2.17
N ALA A 624 6.41 29.66 1.14
CA ALA A 624 6.25 28.23 1.27
C ALA A 624 7.60 27.53 1.41
N THR A 625 7.64 26.47 2.22
CA THR A 625 8.74 25.50 2.20
C THR A 625 8.44 24.41 1.17
N VAL A 626 9.39 24.11 0.29
CA VAL A 626 9.22 23.07 -0.75
C VAL A 626 9.72 21.72 -0.25
N PHE A 627 8.82 20.76 -0.14
CA PHE A 627 9.18 19.36 0.05
C PHE A 627 9.46 18.74 -1.33
N ILE A 628 10.71 18.36 -1.59
CA ILE A 628 11.11 17.72 -2.85
C ILE A 628 10.89 16.22 -2.75
N ALA A 629 9.97 15.71 -3.56
CA ALA A 629 9.73 14.28 -3.77
C ALA A 629 9.90 13.89 -5.25
N VAL A 630 10.55 14.74 -6.06
CA VAL A 630 10.94 14.45 -7.45
C VAL A 630 12.14 13.51 -7.45
N HIS A 631 12.01 12.31 -8.01
CA HIS A 631 13.07 11.31 -8.05
C HIS A 631 13.82 11.30 -9.38
N GLY A 632 15.14 11.18 -9.30
CA GLY A 632 16.06 11.26 -10.42
C GLY A 632 16.10 12.61 -11.14
N GLY A 633 17.08 12.77 -12.04
CA GLY A 633 17.25 13.98 -12.85
C GLY A 633 17.28 15.25 -12.01
N ILE A 634 16.48 16.26 -12.38
CA ILE A 634 16.50 17.58 -11.74
C ILE A 634 16.15 17.57 -10.24
N GLY A 635 15.49 16.50 -9.76
CA GLY A 635 15.16 16.33 -8.36
C GLY A 635 16.36 15.94 -7.49
N GLU A 636 17.40 15.35 -8.08
CA GLU A 636 18.54 14.76 -7.35
C GLU A 636 19.92 15.25 -7.82
N ASP A 637 20.02 15.89 -8.98
CA ASP A 637 21.28 16.36 -9.56
C ASP A 637 21.71 17.78 -9.11
N GLY A 638 20.92 18.39 -8.23
CA GLY A 638 21.13 19.76 -7.71
C GLY A 638 20.47 20.86 -8.56
N THR A 639 19.79 20.52 -9.65
CA THR A 639 19.18 21.52 -10.55
C THR A 639 17.96 22.20 -9.90
N LEU A 640 16.98 21.44 -9.42
CA LEU A 640 15.80 22.02 -8.76
C LEU A 640 16.19 22.74 -7.47
N GLN A 641 17.14 22.17 -6.73
CA GLN A 641 17.75 22.77 -5.54
C GLN A 641 18.31 24.16 -5.87
N GLY A 642 19.13 24.27 -6.93
CA GLY A 642 19.73 25.55 -7.32
C GLY A 642 18.70 26.60 -7.70
N LEU A 643 17.66 26.21 -8.45
CA LEU A 643 16.58 27.13 -8.80
C LEU A 643 15.80 27.64 -7.58
N LEU A 644 15.65 26.81 -6.54
CA LEU A 644 15.01 27.20 -5.28
C LEU A 644 15.94 28.11 -4.44
N GLU A 645 17.22 27.76 -4.33
CA GLU A 645 18.24 28.58 -3.64
C GLU A 645 18.37 29.98 -4.26
N ASP A 646 18.42 30.07 -5.60
CA ASP A 646 18.53 31.34 -6.34
C ASP A 646 17.38 32.30 -6.04
N GLU A 647 16.18 31.78 -5.77
CA GLU A 647 15.01 32.58 -5.40
C GLU A 647 14.81 32.72 -3.89
N GLY A 648 15.63 32.06 -3.07
CA GLY A 648 15.56 32.12 -1.61
C GLY A 648 14.44 31.26 -1.01
N VAL A 649 14.02 30.20 -1.68
CA VAL A 649 12.94 29.29 -1.24
C VAL A 649 13.53 28.12 -0.47
N SER A 650 13.14 27.94 0.79
CA SER A 650 13.57 26.81 1.62
C SER A 650 13.02 25.48 1.08
N TYR A 651 13.83 24.42 1.13
CA TYR A 651 13.42 23.10 0.67
C TYR A 651 14.06 21.95 1.45
N THR A 652 13.47 20.75 1.37
CA THR A 652 13.93 19.54 2.07
C THR A 652 15.06 18.82 1.33
N GLY A 653 16.00 18.25 2.09
CA GLY A 653 17.07 17.41 1.57
C GLY A 653 18.36 18.18 1.23
N PRO A 654 19.36 17.49 0.64
CA PRO A 654 20.71 18.05 0.46
C PRO A 654 20.81 19.28 -0.44
N GLY A 655 21.91 20.02 -0.30
CA GLY A 655 22.23 21.22 -1.10
C GLY A 655 22.70 20.89 -2.51
N VAL A 656 22.81 21.90 -3.38
CA VAL A 656 23.21 21.75 -4.79
C VAL A 656 24.50 20.92 -4.97
N LEU A 657 25.55 21.23 -4.21
CA LEU A 657 26.85 20.57 -4.33
C LEU A 657 26.79 19.10 -3.91
N ALA A 658 26.05 18.80 -2.83
CA ALA A 658 25.89 17.46 -2.30
C ALA A 658 25.08 16.60 -3.29
N SER A 659 23.93 17.09 -3.74
CA SER A 659 23.08 16.47 -4.77
C SER A 659 23.87 16.16 -6.05
N ARG A 660 24.60 17.14 -6.60
CA ARG A 660 25.42 16.94 -7.80
C ARG A 660 26.52 15.89 -7.60
N THR A 661 27.17 15.88 -6.44
CA THR A 661 28.24 14.93 -6.13
C THR A 661 27.68 13.51 -5.99
N CYS A 662 26.54 13.36 -5.30
CA CYS A 662 25.91 12.08 -5.03
C CYS A 662 25.25 11.44 -6.26
N MET A 663 24.68 12.25 -7.16
CA MET A 663 24.12 11.76 -8.43
C MET A 663 25.20 11.15 -9.33
N ASP A 664 26.44 11.64 -9.24
CA ASP A 664 27.58 11.10 -9.96
C ASP A 664 28.35 10.09 -9.08
N LYS A 665 28.14 8.80 -9.37
CA LYS A 665 28.76 7.69 -8.62
C LYS A 665 30.29 7.69 -8.65
N VAL A 666 30.91 8.39 -9.60
CA VAL A 666 32.37 8.54 -9.70
C VAL A 666 32.84 9.66 -8.77
N MET A 667 32.18 10.82 -8.84
CA MET A 667 32.47 11.96 -7.97
C MET A 667 32.25 11.60 -6.51
N THR A 668 31.19 10.86 -6.19
CA THR A 668 30.95 10.32 -4.84
C THR A 668 32.12 9.49 -4.35
N SER A 669 32.64 8.58 -5.17
CA SER A 669 33.78 7.74 -4.76
C SER A 669 35.08 8.53 -4.60
N GLN A 670 35.31 9.54 -5.44
CA GLN A 670 36.45 10.45 -5.30
C GLN A 670 36.36 11.28 -4.01
N ALA A 671 35.17 11.76 -3.65
CA ALA A 671 34.95 12.52 -2.43
C ALA A 671 35.23 11.67 -1.16
N LEU A 672 35.01 10.36 -1.23
CA LEU A 672 35.18 9.43 -0.11
C LEU A 672 36.54 8.72 -0.07
N SER A 673 37.43 8.92 -1.07
CA SER A 673 38.66 8.11 -1.24
C SER A 673 39.61 8.16 -0.05
N ASN A 674 39.59 9.26 0.72
CA ASN A 674 40.48 9.48 1.84
C ASN A 674 39.97 8.86 3.15
N LEU A 675 38.78 8.23 3.15
CA LEU A 675 38.17 7.66 4.36
C LEU A 675 38.53 6.19 4.63
N SER A 676 39.42 5.60 3.81
CA SER A 676 39.84 4.20 3.96
C SER A 676 40.46 3.88 5.32
N GLU A 677 41.12 4.83 5.97
CA GLU A 677 41.67 4.68 7.32
C GLU A 677 40.59 4.56 8.42
N PHE A 678 39.36 4.99 8.13
CA PHE A 678 38.19 4.88 9.01
C PHE A 678 37.32 3.66 8.69
N GLY A 679 37.79 2.73 7.85
CA GLY A 679 37.04 1.54 7.45
C GLY A 679 35.92 1.83 6.45
N ILE A 680 36.01 2.96 5.72
CA ILE A 680 35.08 3.36 4.67
C ILE A 680 35.78 3.23 3.32
N HIS A 681 35.21 2.41 2.46
CA HIS A 681 35.77 2.05 1.17
C HIS A 681 34.80 2.37 0.03
N THR A 682 35.35 2.52 -1.16
CA THR A 682 34.60 2.68 -2.42
C THR A 682 35.06 1.64 -3.42
N ILE A 683 34.16 1.16 -4.26
CA ILE A 683 34.49 0.14 -5.27
C ILE A 683 35.35 0.77 -6.38
N SER A 684 36.47 0.12 -6.72
CA SER A 684 37.28 0.47 -7.88
C SER A 684 36.44 0.42 -9.16
N LYS A 685 36.49 1.48 -9.97
CA LYS A 685 35.61 1.61 -11.13
C LYS A 685 36.34 2.12 -12.36
N ASP A 686 35.88 1.70 -13.53
CA ASP A 686 36.28 2.22 -14.83
C ASP A 686 35.08 2.82 -15.55
N VAL A 687 35.27 3.99 -16.17
CA VAL A 687 34.20 4.73 -16.84
C VAL A 687 34.53 4.80 -18.32
N LYS A 688 33.62 4.34 -19.17
CA LYS A 688 33.77 4.38 -20.63
C LYS A 688 32.56 5.08 -21.24
N ARG A 689 32.80 5.86 -22.31
CA ARG A 689 31.69 6.41 -23.11
C ARG A 689 30.99 5.24 -23.82
N THR A 690 29.68 5.27 -23.83
CA THR A 690 28.88 4.22 -24.45
C THR A 690 29.20 4.11 -25.94
N GLU A 691 29.38 5.24 -26.62
CA GLU A 691 29.76 5.31 -28.03
C GLU A 691 31.12 4.62 -28.32
N ASP A 692 32.13 4.85 -27.48
CA ASP A 692 33.45 4.25 -27.66
C ASP A 692 33.39 2.71 -27.56
N ILE A 693 32.59 2.18 -26.63
CA ILE A 693 32.36 0.73 -26.49
C ILE A 693 31.64 0.18 -27.72
N MET A 694 30.72 0.95 -28.31
CA MET A 694 29.94 0.52 -29.47
C MET A 694 30.78 0.38 -30.75
N HIS A 695 31.94 1.03 -30.82
CA HIS A 695 32.86 1.03 -31.97
C HIS A 695 34.07 0.09 -31.82
N GLU A 696 34.30 -0.46 -30.64
CA GLU A 696 35.40 -1.38 -30.34
C GLU A 696 34.95 -2.86 -30.44
N THR A 697 35.89 -3.81 -30.43
CA THR A 697 35.54 -5.23 -30.30
C THR A 697 35.32 -5.60 -28.83
N PHE A 698 34.19 -6.25 -28.53
CA PHE A 698 33.83 -6.60 -27.14
C PHE A 698 34.87 -7.44 -26.39
N PRO A 699 35.59 -8.41 -27.02
CA PRO A 699 36.67 -9.11 -26.35
C PRO A 699 37.82 -8.20 -25.89
N ASN A 700 38.19 -7.20 -26.69
CA ASN A 700 39.25 -6.25 -26.31
C ASN A 700 38.83 -5.39 -25.12
N VAL A 701 37.59 -4.86 -25.16
CA VAL A 701 37.03 -4.06 -24.06
C VAL A 701 36.95 -4.90 -22.78
N TRP A 702 36.49 -6.14 -22.90
CA TRP A 702 36.41 -7.08 -21.78
C TRP A 702 37.78 -7.37 -21.15
N ASP A 703 38.77 -7.74 -21.96
CA ASP A 703 40.13 -8.05 -21.49
C ASP A 703 40.80 -6.84 -20.83
N GLU A 704 40.60 -5.63 -21.38
CA GLU A 704 41.06 -4.38 -20.79
C GLU A 704 40.45 -4.17 -19.39
N LEU A 705 39.13 -4.29 -19.28
CA LEU A 705 38.39 -4.10 -18.03
C LEU A 705 38.79 -5.11 -16.96
N ILE A 706 38.84 -6.39 -17.31
CA ILE A 706 39.24 -7.48 -16.40
C ILE A 706 40.67 -7.30 -15.89
N LYS A 707 41.60 -6.92 -16.77
CA LYS A 707 42.99 -6.65 -16.39
C LYS A 707 43.12 -5.42 -15.50
N LYS A 708 42.38 -4.35 -15.81
CA LYS A 708 42.43 -3.08 -15.07
C LYS A 708 41.79 -3.18 -13.69
N LEU A 709 40.63 -3.82 -13.60
CA LEU A 709 39.84 -3.96 -12.36
C LEU A 709 40.23 -5.20 -11.54
N GLN A 710 41.12 -6.05 -12.06
CA GLN A 710 41.66 -7.25 -11.39
C GLN A 710 40.56 -8.20 -10.87
N CYS A 711 39.53 -8.44 -11.69
CA CYS A 711 38.38 -9.25 -11.34
C CYS A 711 38.01 -10.23 -12.45
N LEU A 712 37.18 -11.24 -12.17
CA LEU A 712 36.69 -12.18 -13.19
C LEU A 712 35.27 -11.87 -13.67
N THR A 713 34.51 -11.10 -12.89
CA THR A 713 33.13 -10.73 -13.18
C THR A 713 32.91 -9.27 -12.89
N LEU A 714 32.16 -8.60 -13.76
CA LEU A 714 31.92 -7.17 -13.71
C LEU A 714 30.45 -6.89 -13.37
N CYS A 715 30.22 -5.77 -12.71
CA CYS A 715 28.94 -5.09 -12.65
C CYS A 715 29.00 -3.91 -13.63
N VAL A 716 28.05 -3.84 -14.57
CA VAL A 716 27.86 -2.68 -15.44
C VAL A 716 26.65 -1.89 -14.97
N LYS A 717 26.75 -0.55 -14.98
CA LYS A 717 25.63 0.36 -14.66
C LYS A 717 25.80 1.72 -15.34
N PRO A 718 24.70 2.45 -15.62
CA PRO A 718 24.79 3.85 -16.06
C PRO A 718 25.44 4.76 -15.01
N ALA A 719 26.14 5.81 -15.46
CA ALA A 719 26.83 6.71 -14.55
C ALA A 719 25.90 7.67 -13.78
N LYS A 720 24.84 8.16 -14.44
CA LYS A 720 23.95 9.24 -13.96
C LYS A 720 22.47 8.86 -13.91
N ASP A 721 22.12 7.61 -14.20
CA ASP A 721 20.72 7.15 -14.09
C ASP A 721 20.45 6.49 -12.74
N GLY A 722 19.17 6.35 -12.43
CA GLY A 722 18.63 5.79 -11.18
C GLY A 722 19.25 4.47 -10.74
N CYS A 723 19.14 4.16 -9.46
CA CYS A 723 19.84 3.11 -8.71
C CYS A 723 19.81 1.68 -9.26
N SER A 724 18.93 1.36 -10.22
CA SER A 724 18.76 -0.04 -10.69
C SER A 724 18.40 -0.17 -12.15
N THR A 725 18.23 0.95 -12.88
CA THR A 725 18.04 0.89 -14.32
C THR A 725 19.38 0.54 -14.98
N GLY A 726 19.40 -0.50 -15.80
CA GLY A 726 20.56 -0.94 -16.57
C GLY A 726 21.65 -1.61 -15.75
N VAL A 727 21.40 -2.05 -14.51
CA VAL A 727 22.43 -2.72 -13.70
C VAL A 727 22.49 -4.21 -14.08
N ALA A 728 23.65 -4.71 -14.49
CA ALA A 728 23.82 -6.11 -14.90
C ALA A 728 25.14 -6.72 -14.43
N ARG A 729 25.12 -8.01 -14.09
CA ARG A 729 26.33 -8.81 -13.83
C ARG A 729 26.80 -9.42 -15.15
N LEU A 730 27.99 -9.03 -15.58
CA LEU A 730 28.64 -9.56 -16.78
C LEU A 730 29.73 -10.56 -16.36
N CYS A 731 29.77 -11.71 -17.03
CA CYS A 731 30.74 -12.78 -16.77
C CYS A 731 31.61 -13.12 -17.99
N SER A 732 31.33 -12.53 -19.14
CA SER A 732 32.05 -12.80 -20.39
C SER A 732 31.95 -11.62 -21.35
N SER A 733 32.78 -11.67 -22.41
CA SER A 733 32.69 -10.70 -23.52
C SER A 733 31.37 -10.79 -24.29
N GLU A 734 30.74 -11.96 -24.29
CA GLU A 734 29.44 -12.23 -24.88
C GLU A 734 28.31 -11.55 -24.10
N ASP A 735 28.37 -11.56 -22.77
CA ASP A 735 27.42 -10.83 -21.93
C ASP A 735 27.49 -9.32 -22.20
N LEU A 736 28.71 -8.78 -22.33
CA LEU A 736 28.92 -7.38 -22.70
C LEU A 736 28.32 -7.06 -24.07
N ALA A 737 28.48 -7.96 -25.05
CA ALA A 737 27.90 -7.80 -26.37
C ALA A 737 26.36 -7.75 -26.32
N VAL A 738 25.73 -8.65 -25.58
CA VAL A 738 24.26 -8.68 -25.39
C VAL A 738 23.78 -7.38 -24.76
N TYR A 739 24.44 -6.93 -23.68
CA TYR A 739 24.06 -5.71 -22.97
C TYR A 739 24.17 -4.46 -23.85
N VAL A 740 25.28 -4.32 -24.58
CA VAL A 740 25.50 -3.17 -25.49
C VAL A 740 24.55 -3.24 -26.68
N GLN A 741 24.23 -4.43 -27.20
CA GLN A 741 23.25 -4.58 -28.27
C GLN A 741 21.86 -4.14 -27.82
N ALA A 742 21.44 -4.47 -26.59
CA ALA A 742 20.18 -3.99 -26.03
C ALA A 742 20.12 -2.45 -25.95
N LEU A 743 21.23 -1.80 -25.60
CA LEU A 743 21.34 -0.33 -25.63
C LEU A 743 21.28 0.24 -27.06
N LYS A 744 21.91 -0.42 -28.05
CA LYS A 744 21.87 0.00 -29.47
C LYS A 744 20.46 -0.07 -30.02
N ASP A 745 19.76 -1.16 -29.72
CA ASP A 745 18.42 -1.44 -30.22
C ASP A 745 17.33 -0.70 -29.42
N CYS A 746 17.72 0.09 -28.40
CA CYS A 746 16.82 0.79 -27.49
C CYS A 746 15.75 -0.15 -26.89
N ILE A 747 16.16 -1.40 -26.61
CA ILE A 747 15.27 -2.41 -26.05
C ILE A 747 14.96 -1.99 -24.60
N PRO A 748 13.68 -1.90 -24.20
CA PRO A 748 13.31 -1.41 -22.88
C PRO A 748 13.71 -2.37 -21.75
N ARG A 749 13.84 -3.67 -22.03
CA ARG A 749 14.18 -4.71 -21.03
C ARG A 749 14.95 -5.88 -21.61
N ILE A 750 15.96 -6.37 -20.89
CA ILE A 750 16.62 -7.66 -21.19
C ILE A 750 15.87 -8.78 -20.46
N PRO A 751 15.36 -9.80 -21.18
CA PRO A 751 14.63 -10.93 -20.58
C PRO A 751 15.47 -11.72 -19.56
N PRO A 752 14.84 -12.38 -18.58
CA PRO A 752 15.54 -13.23 -17.62
C PRO A 752 16.43 -14.29 -18.29
N ASN A 753 17.59 -14.57 -17.69
CA ASN A 753 18.53 -15.61 -18.13
C ASN A 753 19.02 -15.47 -19.59
N THR A 754 19.08 -14.23 -20.10
CA THR A 754 19.68 -13.93 -21.41
C THR A 754 21.21 -13.84 -21.32
N LEU A 755 21.75 -13.42 -20.18
CA LEU A 755 23.19 -13.38 -19.88
C LEU A 755 23.67 -14.73 -19.30
N SER A 756 24.99 -14.90 -19.23
CA SER A 756 25.65 -16.16 -18.83
C SER A 756 25.33 -16.63 -17.40
N LYS A 757 24.93 -15.72 -16.51
CA LYS A 757 24.49 -16.04 -15.14
C LYS A 757 22.99 -15.87 -15.01
N THR A 758 22.37 -16.66 -14.13
CA THR A 758 20.96 -16.54 -13.82
C THR A 758 20.63 -15.14 -13.35
N HIS A 759 19.66 -14.48 -13.99
CA HIS A 759 19.24 -13.13 -13.65
C HIS A 759 17.75 -12.94 -13.94
N GLY A 760 17.11 -12.04 -13.19
CA GLY A 760 15.75 -11.60 -13.44
C GLY A 760 15.63 -10.69 -14.67
N MET A 761 14.48 -10.08 -14.88
CA MET A 761 14.32 -9.07 -15.94
C MET A 761 15.20 -7.86 -15.62
N ILE A 762 15.94 -7.33 -16.59
CA ILE A 762 16.75 -6.11 -16.41
C ILE A 762 16.08 -4.97 -17.18
N GLU A 763 15.65 -3.92 -16.48
CA GLU A 763 15.15 -2.71 -17.13
C GLU A 763 16.30 -1.91 -17.72
N MET A 764 16.21 -1.51 -18.98
CA MET A 764 17.27 -0.79 -19.67
C MET A 764 16.97 0.72 -19.72
N PRO A 765 18.00 1.58 -19.62
CA PRO A 765 17.84 3.02 -19.69
C PRO A 765 17.36 3.46 -21.09
N ASN A 766 16.43 4.41 -21.11
CA ASN A 766 15.96 5.06 -22.33
C ASN A 766 15.75 6.56 -22.04
N PRO A 767 16.52 7.48 -22.66
CA PRO A 767 17.50 7.24 -23.73
C PRO A 767 18.76 6.51 -23.25
N THR A 768 19.56 6.03 -24.20
CA THR A 768 20.84 5.38 -23.95
C THR A 768 21.79 6.31 -23.18
N PRO A 769 22.44 5.84 -22.09
CA PRO A 769 23.31 6.68 -21.28
C PRO A 769 24.57 7.04 -22.04
N GLU A 770 25.10 8.23 -21.78
CA GLU A 770 26.36 8.69 -22.38
C GLU A 770 27.58 7.91 -21.86
N PHE A 771 27.55 7.54 -20.57
CA PHE A 771 28.65 6.86 -19.88
C PHE A 771 28.17 5.62 -19.13
N LEU A 772 28.95 4.55 -19.22
CA LEU A 772 28.80 3.32 -18.43
C LEU A 772 29.94 3.21 -17.42
N ILE A 773 29.60 2.74 -16.23
CA ILE A 773 30.51 2.40 -15.15
C ILE A 773 30.66 0.88 -15.10
N PHE A 774 31.91 0.43 -15.04
CA PHE A 774 32.28 -0.96 -14.81
C PHE A 774 32.99 -1.09 -13.46
N GLU A 775 32.53 -2.01 -12.63
CA GLU A 775 33.05 -2.27 -11.29
C GLU A 775 33.24 -3.79 -11.08
N PRO A 776 34.20 -4.25 -10.26
CA PRO A 776 34.21 -5.62 -9.79
C PRO A 776 32.87 -5.98 -9.14
N PHE A 777 32.29 -7.11 -9.53
CA PHE A 777 31.10 -7.61 -8.86
C PHE A 777 31.45 -8.04 -7.43
N VAL A 778 30.82 -7.42 -6.43
CA VAL A 778 31.02 -7.75 -5.01
C VAL A 778 30.13 -8.92 -4.63
N GLU A 779 30.74 -10.05 -4.27
CA GLU A 779 29.99 -11.21 -3.77
C GLU A 779 29.62 -11.03 -2.29
N THR A 780 28.33 -10.93 -2.00
CA THR A 780 27.79 -10.89 -0.64
C THR A 780 27.38 -12.29 -0.16
N ASP A 781 27.28 -12.48 1.16
CA ASP A 781 26.62 -13.66 1.69
C ASP A 781 25.12 -13.64 1.36
N GLU A 782 24.62 -14.78 0.90
CA GLU A 782 23.18 -15.00 0.77
C GLU A 782 22.56 -15.25 2.16
N ILE A 783 21.48 -14.53 2.43
CA ILE A 783 20.63 -14.75 3.59
C ILE A 783 19.33 -15.31 3.04
N ILE A 784 18.94 -16.50 3.49
CA ILE A 784 17.73 -17.16 3.03
C ILE A 784 16.79 -17.31 4.22
N VAL A 785 15.57 -16.81 4.05
CA VAL A 785 14.47 -16.96 5.00
C VAL A 785 13.58 -18.09 4.49
N SER A 786 13.49 -19.20 5.24
CA SER A 786 12.77 -20.40 4.78
C SER A 786 11.30 -20.42 5.22
N SER A 787 10.37 -20.54 4.28
CA SER A 787 8.93 -20.34 4.52
C SER A 787 8.15 -21.47 5.18
N LYS A 788 8.79 -22.55 5.65
CA LYS A 788 8.09 -23.72 6.19
C LYS A 788 7.98 -23.69 7.71
N ALA A 789 6.78 -23.47 8.25
CA ALA A 789 6.28 -23.71 9.62
C ALA A 789 7.08 -23.16 10.84
N LYS A 790 8.36 -22.81 10.66
CA LYS A 790 9.26 -22.07 11.54
C LYS A 790 10.20 -21.31 10.61
N GLN A 791 10.03 -20.00 10.48
CA GLN A 791 10.83 -19.17 9.58
C GLN A 791 12.29 -19.10 10.09
N GLN A 792 13.12 -20.09 9.73
CA GLN A 792 14.52 -20.07 10.11
C GLN A 792 15.31 -19.22 9.13
N LEU A 793 15.98 -18.19 9.67
CA LEU A 793 17.01 -17.45 8.96
C LEU A 793 18.25 -18.33 8.84
N SER A 794 18.64 -18.62 7.60
CA SER A 794 19.87 -19.36 7.31
C SER A 794 20.91 -18.42 6.72
N TRP A 795 22.05 -18.31 7.39
CA TRP A 795 23.19 -17.54 6.96
C TRP A 795 24.46 -18.37 7.14
N LYS A 796 25.20 -18.58 6.05
CA LYS A 796 26.43 -19.40 6.05
C LYS A 796 27.68 -18.61 6.44
N GLY A 797 27.63 -17.28 6.35
CA GLY A 797 28.73 -16.43 6.82
C GLY A 797 30.07 -16.64 6.11
N ARG A 798 30.07 -16.98 4.82
CA ARG A 798 31.31 -17.34 4.11
C ARG A 798 32.12 -16.11 3.69
N ARG A 799 31.43 -15.08 3.21
CA ARG A 799 32.01 -13.84 2.70
C ARG A 799 32.03 -12.73 3.74
N ARG A 800 31.14 -12.79 4.74
CA ARG A 800 30.96 -11.79 5.82
C ARG A 800 30.53 -10.39 5.36
N TRP A 801 30.35 -10.17 4.06
CA TRP A 801 29.78 -8.95 3.49
C TRP A 801 28.29 -9.15 3.22
N VAL A 802 27.49 -8.17 3.61
CA VAL A 802 26.04 -8.15 3.36
C VAL A 802 25.61 -6.80 2.81
N GLU A 803 24.54 -6.77 2.04
CA GLU A 803 23.97 -5.53 1.51
C GLU A 803 23.06 -4.89 2.56
N MET A 804 23.28 -3.61 2.83
CA MET A 804 22.54 -2.85 3.82
C MET A 804 22.15 -1.48 3.27
N THR A 805 20.97 -1.04 3.68
CA THR A 805 20.47 0.30 3.41
C THR A 805 20.40 1.06 4.72
N VAL A 806 20.86 2.31 4.74
CA VAL A 806 20.87 3.15 5.95
C VAL A 806 20.37 4.56 5.61
N GLY A 807 19.28 4.96 6.25
CA GLY A 807 18.80 6.33 6.23
C GLY A 807 19.64 7.22 7.13
N VAL A 808 19.89 8.44 6.68
CA VAL A 808 20.52 9.49 7.49
C VAL A 808 19.60 10.70 7.56
N ILE A 809 19.49 11.31 8.73
CA ILE A 809 18.70 12.53 8.97
C ILE A 809 19.48 13.51 9.83
N GLY A 810 19.32 14.81 9.59
CA GLY A 810 19.97 15.82 10.42
C GLY A 810 20.28 17.12 9.70
N LYS A 811 21.10 17.95 10.33
CA LYS A 811 21.63 19.18 9.73
C LYS A 811 23.02 18.90 9.18
N ARG A 812 23.46 19.73 8.25
CA ARG A 812 24.87 19.74 7.83
C ARG A 812 25.78 19.91 9.06
N GLY A 813 26.77 19.03 9.24
CA GLY A 813 27.65 19.02 10.41
C GLY A 813 27.12 18.18 11.59
N SER A 814 25.89 17.67 11.52
CA SER A 814 25.25 16.87 12.57
C SER A 814 24.20 15.91 11.98
N MET A 815 24.62 15.08 11.02
CA MET A 815 23.85 13.99 10.45
C MET A 815 23.89 12.77 11.37
N HIS A 816 22.74 12.12 11.52
CA HIS A 816 22.57 10.92 12.32
C HIS A 816 22.06 9.77 11.47
N SER A 817 22.66 8.60 11.65
CA SER A 817 22.20 7.37 11.02
C SER A 817 21.00 6.79 11.77
N LEU A 818 19.95 6.46 11.02
CA LEU A 818 18.89 5.58 11.51
C LEU A 818 19.42 4.14 11.60
N SER A 819 18.67 3.30 12.31
CA SER A 819 18.96 1.89 12.47
C SER A 819 19.13 1.20 11.10
N PRO A 820 20.32 0.66 10.78
CA PRO A 820 20.55 0.03 9.48
C PRO A 820 19.57 -1.12 9.17
N SER A 821 19.24 -1.29 7.89
CA SER A 821 18.38 -2.39 7.43
C SER A 821 19.17 -3.36 6.58
N LEU A 822 19.08 -4.64 6.91
CA LEU A 822 19.68 -5.73 6.15
C LEU A 822 18.69 -6.22 5.09
N THR A 823 19.06 -6.11 3.82
CA THR A 823 18.20 -6.51 2.70
C THR A 823 18.41 -7.98 2.35
N VAL A 824 17.32 -8.74 2.33
CA VAL A 824 17.30 -10.17 1.99
C VAL A 824 16.79 -10.31 0.56
N LYS A 825 17.62 -10.88 -0.32
CA LYS A 825 17.30 -11.13 -1.73
C LYS A 825 16.29 -12.28 -1.84
N GLU A 826 15.20 -12.10 -2.60
CA GLU A 826 14.23 -13.18 -2.85
C GLU A 826 14.72 -14.13 -3.97
N SER A 827 15.33 -13.60 -5.03
CA SER A 827 15.95 -14.40 -6.10
C SER A 827 17.02 -13.64 -6.89
N GLY A 828 18.05 -14.35 -7.38
CA GLY A 828 19.09 -13.77 -8.25
C GLY A 828 20.25 -13.07 -7.53
N ASP A 829 21.21 -12.56 -8.32
CA ASP A 829 22.46 -11.96 -7.83
C ASP A 829 22.33 -10.45 -7.48
N ILE A 830 21.41 -9.74 -8.15
CA ILE A 830 21.21 -8.28 -8.08
C ILE A 830 19.75 -8.00 -7.71
N LEU A 831 19.52 -7.06 -6.79
CA LEU A 831 18.17 -6.62 -6.42
C LEU A 831 17.48 -5.88 -7.56
N SER A 832 16.22 -6.21 -7.84
CA SER A 832 15.41 -5.53 -8.85
C SER A 832 14.94 -4.15 -8.38
N LEU A 833 14.49 -3.31 -9.32
CA LEU A 833 13.91 -2.00 -9.04
C LEU A 833 12.66 -2.13 -8.17
N GLU A 834 11.85 -3.16 -8.42
CA GLU A 834 10.72 -3.52 -7.59
C GLU A 834 11.18 -3.84 -6.16
N GLU A 835 12.13 -4.76 -5.98
CA GLU A 835 12.67 -5.14 -4.66
C GLU A 835 13.27 -3.96 -3.86
N LYS A 836 13.80 -2.94 -4.54
CA LYS A 836 14.40 -1.76 -3.91
C LYS A 836 13.41 -0.63 -3.60
N PHE A 837 12.33 -0.49 -4.37
CA PHE A 837 11.50 0.74 -4.35
C PHE A 837 9.99 0.50 -4.26
N GLN A 838 9.49 -0.67 -4.69
CA GLN A 838 8.08 -0.99 -4.60
C GLN A 838 7.76 -1.63 -3.24
N GLY A 839 6.68 -1.16 -2.63
CA GLY A 839 6.12 -1.84 -1.47
C GLY A 839 5.65 -3.23 -1.86
N GLY A 840 6.02 -4.23 -1.08
CA GLY A 840 5.60 -5.61 -1.31
C GLY A 840 6.66 -6.54 -1.89
N THR A 841 7.90 -6.08 -2.15
CA THR A 841 9.01 -6.91 -2.66
C THR A 841 10.27 -6.77 -1.79
N GLY A 842 10.90 -7.89 -1.40
CA GLY A 842 12.12 -7.93 -0.60
C GLY A 842 11.90 -7.82 0.93
N ILE A 843 12.63 -8.61 1.71
CA ILE A 843 12.55 -8.61 3.20
C ILE A 843 13.65 -7.69 3.76
N ASN A 844 13.28 -6.74 4.63
CA ASN A 844 14.20 -5.81 5.27
C ASN A 844 14.24 -6.04 6.79
N LEU A 845 15.35 -6.57 7.28
CA LEU A 845 15.54 -6.85 8.71
C LEU A 845 16.14 -5.62 9.39
N THR A 846 15.32 -4.98 10.24
CA THR A 846 15.64 -3.68 10.85
C THR A 846 15.38 -3.73 12.37
N PRO A 847 16.39 -3.52 13.23
CA PRO A 847 17.82 -3.55 12.91
C PRO A 847 18.26 -4.96 12.45
N PRO A 848 19.50 -5.13 11.97
CA PRO A 848 19.99 -6.44 11.58
C PRO A 848 20.00 -7.38 12.79
N PRO A 849 19.64 -8.67 12.62
CA PRO A 849 19.63 -9.62 13.72
C PRO A 849 21.01 -9.74 14.40
N PRO A 850 21.07 -9.80 15.75
CA PRO A 850 22.33 -10.01 16.49
C PRO A 850 23.07 -11.30 16.13
N THR A 851 22.38 -12.27 15.53
CA THR A 851 22.95 -13.53 15.03
C THR A 851 23.79 -13.33 13.77
N ILE A 852 23.60 -12.22 13.05
CA ILE A 852 24.35 -11.88 11.84
C ILE A 852 25.40 -10.82 12.14
N MET A 853 25.00 -9.75 12.83
CA MET A 853 25.85 -8.59 13.10
C MET A 853 25.86 -8.24 14.59
N SER A 854 27.05 -8.10 15.17
CA SER A 854 27.17 -7.72 16.59
C SER A 854 26.78 -6.25 16.80
N LYS A 855 26.41 -5.88 18.04
CA LYS A 855 26.09 -4.49 18.38
C LYS A 855 27.27 -3.55 18.11
N GLU A 856 28.49 -4.00 18.39
CA GLU A 856 29.72 -3.22 18.18
C GLU A 856 30.02 -3.01 16.69
N ALA A 857 29.77 -4.01 15.84
CA ALA A 857 29.87 -3.84 14.40
C ALA A 857 28.78 -2.90 13.88
N LEU A 858 27.55 -3.02 14.39
CA LEU A 858 26.42 -2.16 14.02
C LEU A 858 26.71 -0.69 14.33
N GLU A 859 27.20 -0.38 15.54
CA GLU A 859 27.56 0.99 15.92
C GLU A 859 28.72 1.56 15.09
N ARG A 860 29.72 0.73 14.75
CA ARG A 860 30.79 1.17 13.83
C ARG A 860 30.27 1.47 12.42
N CYS A 861 29.35 0.64 11.92
CA CYS A 861 28.67 0.91 10.65
C CYS A 861 27.92 2.25 10.71
N LYS A 862 27.14 2.49 11.77
CA LYS A 862 26.43 3.77 11.99
C LYS A 862 27.37 4.97 11.95
N GLN A 863 28.48 4.90 12.70
CA GLN A 863 29.51 5.96 12.70
C GLN A 863 30.16 6.17 11.32
N GLY A 864 30.42 5.08 10.58
CA GLY A 864 30.96 5.16 9.22
C GLY A 864 29.98 5.84 8.26
N ILE A 865 28.69 5.50 8.34
CA ILE A 865 27.62 6.10 7.55
C ILE A 865 27.44 7.59 7.87
N GLU A 866 27.52 7.98 9.14
CA GLU A 866 27.49 9.39 9.56
C GLU A 866 28.69 10.16 9.00
N LEU A 867 29.90 9.60 9.07
CA LEU A 867 31.10 10.23 8.51
C LEU A 867 31.03 10.37 6.97
N ILE A 868 30.43 9.39 6.28
CA ILE A 868 30.14 9.51 4.83
C ILE A 868 29.20 10.68 4.58
N ALA A 869 28.10 10.78 5.32
CA ALA A 869 27.12 11.85 5.17
C ALA A 869 27.73 13.24 5.40
N GLU A 870 28.56 13.38 6.43
CA GLU A 870 29.27 14.62 6.72
C GLU A 870 30.28 14.99 5.62
N THR A 871 31.05 14.02 5.14
CA THR A 871 32.06 14.25 4.10
C THR A 871 31.43 14.70 2.79
N LEU A 872 30.26 14.16 2.44
CA LEU A 872 29.50 14.56 1.25
C LEU A 872 28.70 15.85 1.45
N GLY A 873 28.66 16.39 2.67
CA GLY A 873 27.90 17.59 3.00
C GLY A 873 26.38 17.39 2.90
N LEU A 874 25.90 16.19 3.23
CA LEU A 874 24.46 15.88 3.26
C LEU A 874 23.77 16.67 4.37
N GLU A 875 22.49 16.97 4.15
CA GLU A 875 21.62 17.60 5.14
C GLU A 875 20.15 17.28 4.86
N GLY A 876 19.29 17.45 5.86
CA GLY A 876 17.90 17.04 5.80
C GLY A 876 17.79 15.53 5.93
N PHE A 877 17.79 14.82 4.81
CA PHE A 877 17.72 13.36 4.75
C PHE A 877 18.38 12.80 3.51
N SER A 878 18.85 11.57 3.59
CA SER A 878 19.36 10.78 2.44
C SER A 878 19.31 9.30 2.76
N ARG A 879 19.48 8.46 1.75
CA ARG A 879 19.64 7.00 1.90
C ARG A 879 20.99 6.58 1.35
N ILE A 880 21.76 5.86 2.14
CA ILE A 880 23.05 5.32 1.75
C ILE A 880 22.91 3.80 1.64
N ASP A 881 23.17 3.29 0.44
CA ASP A 881 23.22 1.85 0.17
C ASP A 881 24.68 1.42 0.17
N ALA A 882 25.00 0.37 0.94
CA ALA A 882 26.37 -0.07 1.16
C ALA A 882 26.46 -1.59 1.36
N PHE A 883 27.60 -2.16 0.99
CA PHE A 883 28.00 -3.45 1.53
C PHE A 883 28.67 -3.23 2.88
N VAL A 884 28.32 -4.03 3.87
CA VAL A 884 28.86 -3.91 5.22
C VAL A 884 29.46 -5.23 5.67
N HIS A 885 30.64 -5.18 6.25
CA HIS A 885 31.28 -6.35 6.83
C HIS A 885 30.72 -6.61 8.24
N VAL A 886 30.07 -7.75 8.45
CA VAL A 886 29.24 -8.00 9.64
C VAL A 886 30.01 -8.11 10.97
N GLU A 887 31.32 -8.38 10.93
CA GLU A 887 32.17 -8.47 12.13
C GLU A 887 32.91 -7.16 12.43
N THR A 888 33.28 -6.39 11.41
CA THR A 888 34.09 -5.17 11.55
C THR A 888 33.27 -3.89 11.44
N GLY A 889 32.06 -3.94 10.89
CA GLY A 889 31.27 -2.75 10.58
C GLY A 889 31.88 -1.89 9.49
N GLU A 890 32.91 -2.37 8.77
CA GLU A 890 33.48 -1.67 7.62
C GLU A 890 32.43 -1.51 6.52
N VAL A 891 32.46 -0.34 5.87
CA VAL A 891 31.44 0.09 4.92
C VAL A 891 32.08 0.21 3.55
N LEU A 892 31.49 -0.44 2.54
CA LEU A 892 31.82 -0.30 1.15
C LEU A 892 30.63 0.35 0.43
N VAL A 893 30.76 1.64 0.11
CA VAL A 893 29.64 2.45 -0.40
C VAL A 893 29.26 2.03 -1.81
N ILE A 894 27.97 1.75 -2.02
CA ILE A 894 27.39 1.44 -3.33
C ILE A 894 26.90 2.72 -4.00
N GLU A 895 26.02 3.45 -3.31
CA GLU A 895 25.40 4.70 -3.79
C GLU A 895 24.81 5.53 -2.65
N VAL A 896 24.59 6.81 -2.93
CA VAL A 896 23.95 7.77 -2.02
C VAL A 896 22.81 8.44 -2.75
N ASN A 897 21.61 8.32 -2.20
CA ASN A 897 20.38 8.87 -2.74
C ASN A 897 19.97 10.10 -1.94
N THR A 898 19.88 11.24 -2.63
CA THR A 898 19.61 12.53 -1.98
C THR A 898 18.12 12.84 -1.87
N VAL A 899 17.29 12.22 -2.71
CA VAL A 899 15.83 12.20 -2.57
C VAL A 899 15.36 10.74 -2.64
N PRO A 900 15.61 9.93 -1.61
CA PRO A 900 15.21 8.52 -1.62
C PRO A 900 13.68 8.35 -1.69
N GLY A 901 13.23 7.21 -2.22
CA GLY A 901 11.81 6.84 -2.25
C GLY A 901 11.15 6.91 -0.86
N MET A 902 10.01 7.60 -0.77
CA MET A 902 9.23 7.84 0.44
C MET A 902 7.83 7.20 0.36
N THR A 903 7.73 6.05 -0.31
CA THR A 903 6.51 5.26 -0.38
C THR A 903 6.08 4.78 1.02
N PRO A 904 4.81 4.42 1.25
CA PRO A 904 4.31 4.04 2.59
C PRO A 904 5.06 2.89 3.29
N SER A 905 5.75 2.04 2.54
CA SER A 905 6.51 0.88 3.04
C SER A 905 8.03 1.03 2.87
N THR A 906 8.52 2.23 2.53
CA THR A 906 9.95 2.48 2.35
C THR A 906 10.75 2.05 3.58
N VAL A 907 11.96 1.57 3.33
CA VAL A 907 12.89 1.15 4.38
C VAL A 907 13.12 2.28 5.40
N LEU A 908 13.14 3.55 4.98
CA LEU A 908 13.34 4.69 5.89
C LEU A 908 12.27 4.76 7.00
N ILE A 909 11.02 4.44 6.68
CA ILE A 909 9.93 4.40 7.68
C ILE A 909 10.13 3.25 8.66
N GLN A 910 10.59 2.09 8.18
CA GLN A 910 10.90 0.97 9.06
C GLN A 910 12.06 1.29 10.01
N GLN A 911 13.08 1.99 9.51
CA GLN A 911 14.22 2.45 10.31
C GLN A 911 13.78 3.48 11.34
N ALA A 912 12.97 4.46 10.93
CA ALA A 912 12.40 5.46 11.83
C ALA A 912 11.54 4.84 12.94
N LEU A 913 10.76 3.80 12.62
CA LEU A 913 9.96 3.03 13.59
C LEU A 913 10.79 2.12 14.49
N ALA A 914 12.02 1.77 14.10
CA ALA A 914 12.94 0.98 14.92
C ALA A 914 13.71 1.84 15.95
N GLU A 915 13.74 3.16 15.77
CA GLU A 915 14.35 4.10 16.71
C GLU A 915 13.64 4.10 18.08
N GLN A 916 14.32 4.65 19.09
CA GLN A 916 13.81 4.76 20.45
C GLN A 916 13.85 6.22 20.94
N PRO A 917 12.69 6.90 21.10
CA PRO A 917 11.33 6.42 20.80
C PRO A 917 11.08 6.25 19.29
N PRO A 918 10.12 5.40 18.87
CA PRO A 918 9.81 5.18 17.46
C PRO A 918 9.21 6.44 16.83
N MET A 919 9.65 6.75 15.61
CA MET A 919 9.19 7.89 14.83
C MET A 919 8.21 7.44 13.74
N TYR A 920 6.93 7.65 13.98
CA TYR A 920 5.86 7.29 13.03
C TYR A 920 5.87 8.19 11.78
N PRO A 921 5.30 7.76 10.64
CA PRO A 921 5.41 8.49 9.38
C PRO A 921 5.02 9.98 9.45
N PRO A 922 3.91 10.40 10.10
CA PRO A 922 3.60 11.82 10.23
C PRO A 922 4.70 12.61 10.94
N GLN A 923 5.30 12.04 12.00
CA GLN A 923 6.38 12.66 12.76
C GLN A 923 7.69 12.67 11.96
N PHE A 924 7.95 11.61 11.20
CA PHE A 924 9.11 11.51 10.31
C PHE A 924 9.11 12.63 9.28
N PHE A 925 8.03 12.75 8.48
CA PHE A 925 7.94 13.81 7.47
C PHE A 925 7.92 15.21 8.08
N ARG A 926 7.31 15.38 9.27
CA ARG A 926 7.35 16.65 9.99
C ARG A 926 8.76 17.03 10.43
N THR A 927 9.56 16.06 10.84
CA THR A 927 10.97 16.27 11.20
C THR A 927 11.78 16.70 9.98
N LEU A 928 11.58 16.06 8.82
CA LEU A 928 12.24 16.44 7.57
C LEU A 928 11.90 17.88 7.14
N LEU A 929 10.61 18.25 7.26
CA LEU A 929 10.16 19.60 6.98
C LEU A 929 10.78 20.62 7.95
N HIS A 930 10.87 20.30 9.24
CA HIS A 930 11.49 21.18 10.23
C HIS A 930 12.98 21.42 9.92
N LEU A 931 13.72 20.39 9.51
CA LEU A 931 15.12 20.54 9.09
C LEU A 931 15.26 21.51 7.91
N ALA A 932 14.34 21.48 6.95
CA ALA A 932 14.33 22.43 5.82
C ALA A 932 14.14 23.88 6.27
N THR A 933 13.26 24.14 7.24
CA THR A 933 13.02 25.51 7.76
C THR A 933 14.21 26.08 8.51
N GLN A 934 15.13 25.22 8.97
CA GLN A 934 16.34 25.61 9.69
C GLN A 934 17.53 25.84 8.77
N ARG A 935 17.37 25.61 7.47
CA ARG A 935 18.40 25.90 6.47
C ARG A 935 18.66 27.41 6.47
N VAL A 936 19.92 27.78 6.68
CA VAL A 936 20.38 29.15 6.44
C VAL A 936 20.57 29.27 4.94
N VAL A 937 19.63 29.98 4.28
CA VAL A 937 19.70 30.28 2.84
C VAL A 937 20.71 31.40 2.60
#